data_AF-A0A058ZIY8-F1
#
_entry.id   AF-A0A058ZIY8-F1
#
_cell.length_a   1.000
_cell.length_b   1.000
_cell.length_c   1.000
_cell.angle_alpha   90.00
_cell.angle_beta   90.00
_cell.angle_gamma   90.00
#
_symmetry.space_group_name_H-M   'P 1'
#
loop_
_entity.id
_entity.type
_entity.pdbx_description
1 polymer ?
#
loop_
_entity_poly.entity_id
_entity_poly.type
_entity_poly.pdbx_seq_one_letter_code
_entity_poly.pdbx_strand_id
1 'polypeptide(L)'
;MPPLERRRPGWRLLPGLLLLAASVILGLARAQQPPRPISANCNGPGEARNGGYCFPGLRRCLQARYEAGDLRCLQYSHEFRLVDGYAYLDSELPDKAVSSTGLVQIGPADCWNVVPGNHNQCAVCRFQAAGQGLCRPGPLELPGCLAMAHPHLNEDCAQCAPGHWLTLDRGCVSDCPTPGNVRCGAHCIPRHLVPDTFDCDAWPMARPEVPSTDDTPGRPEHAHLLKCSRPGICFECHASCDECAGPGPKDCTRCPAGRLLLAHSSKTFPQGPVPVGACTRPYRANGDPDAPVTCPATTVQTDAGACLPCRPNCRQCDPTDPAICLACMRGFFARPDGTCGDTCPLGTARDSPAGRCTPCTDPKCAQCASEDPGICLACKSSAFNLHDNNCLHTCPATFFHNKGVCMPCVAGCALCDDGFSCYRCFPSYRLEVDDCYSPCGSRATWDFDLPPAEQGCRPCHENCDTCTLYTNNCTSCKSGMYQVMPREKGARVYCAAQCPEGFFLDNNRRCQPCRDPNCATCTSNTNCTACKFGHALVQGTQCFATCPEGYYKHSKQCLPCGGGCGTCSTGLGVGCLQCTASPLSIPRVKELHPGSFDVAPPARCTADALTQPGWGLFYQTQKARYAVPCPAHCLSCFVRHPHDPAQRTVQCVACAPGHTLSADGLACPPSPSSTPDE
;
A
#
# COMPACT_ATOMS: atom_id res chain seq x y z
N MET A 1 -70.18 34.73 13.74
CA MET A 1 -70.65 34.53 12.34
C MET A 1 -69.84 35.46 11.45
N PRO A 2 -69.34 34.97 10.28
CA PRO A 2 -68.04 35.37 9.68
C PRO A 2 -68.15 36.68 8.84
N PRO A 3 -67.08 37.24 8.20
CA PRO A 3 -65.91 36.54 7.65
C PRO A 3 -64.51 37.19 7.83
N LEU A 4 -63.51 36.33 7.62
CA LEU A 4 -62.10 36.59 7.29
C LEU A 4 -61.99 36.88 5.78
N GLU A 5 -61.13 37.82 5.35
CA GLU A 5 -59.74 37.52 4.98
C GLU A 5 -58.96 38.79 4.57
N ARG A 6 -57.69 38.86 4.98
CA ARG A 6 -56.77 39.99 4.82
C ARG A 6 -55.57 39.59 3.94
N ARG A 7 -55.24 40.52 3.04
CA ARG A 7 -53.91 41.08 2.72
C ARG A 7 -52.88 40.27 1.90
N ARG A 8 -52.65 40.83 0.71
CA ARG A 8 -51.41 40.96 -0.10
C ARG A 8 -50.20 41.55 0.70
N PRO A 9 -49.06 41.89 0.06
CA PRO A 9 -48.14 41.16 -0.84
C PRO A 9 -46.65 41.31 -0.39
N GLY A 10 -45.71 40.67 -1.10
CA GLY A 10 -44.27 41.00 -0.97
C GLY A 10 -43.38 40.25 -1.95
N TRP A 11 -42.99 40.92 -3.04
CA TRP A 11 -41.90 40.51 -3.93
C TRP A 11 -40.56 41.02 -3.39
N ARG A 12 -39.56 40.12 -3.25
CA ARG A 12 -38.13 40.30 -3.53
C ARG A 12 -37.33 39.08 -3.04
N LEU A 13 -36.24 38.78 -3.75
CA LEU A 13 -35.12 37.85 -3.46
C LEU A 13 -35.10 36.49 -4.21
N LEU A 14 -34.52 36.51 -5.41
CA LEU A 14 -33.50 35.56 -5.90
C LEU A 14 -32.12 36.21 -5.58
N PRO A 15 -30.99 35.52 -5.29
CA PRO A 15 -30.63 34.15 -5.69
C PRO A 15 -29.96 33.33 -4.55
N GLY A 16 -30.58 32.24 -4.09
CA GLY A 16 -30.00 31.39 -3.02
C GLY A 16 -30.31 29.90 -3.15
N LEU A 17 -30.89 29.47 -4.27
CA LEU A 17 -31.50 28.13 -4.39
C LEU A 17 -31.14 27.43 -5.72
N LEU A 18 -29.88 27.60 -6.15
CA LEU A 18 -29.30 26.86 -7.28
C LEU A 18 -27.98 26.14 -6.93
N LEU A 19 -27.72 25.92 -5.63
CA LEU A 19 -26.53 25.21 -5.12
C LEU A 19 -26.84 23.98 -4.24
N LEU A 20 -28.09 23.50 -4.21
CA LEU A 20 -28.46 22.29 -3.47
C LEU A 20 -29.10 21.18 -4.34
N ALA A 21 -28.91 21.24 -5.66
CA ALA A 21 -29.32 20.17 -6.58
C ALA A 21 -28.17 19.69 -7.49
N ALA A 22 -26.91 19.93 -7.11
CA ALA A 22 -25.72 19.44 -7.83
C ALA A 22 -24.87 18.44 -7.02
N SER A 23 -25.28 18.09 -5.79
CA SER A 23 -24.49 17.23 -4.89
C SER A 23 -25.00 15.79 -4.77
N VAL A 24 -25.98 15.39 -5.60
CA VAL A 24 -26.54 14.02 -5.59
C VAL A 24 -26.22 13.23 -6.88
N ILE A 25 -25.59 13.85 -7.89
CA ILE A 25 -25.29 13.17 -9.18
C ILE A 25 -23.77 12.91 -9.40
N LEU A 26 -22.91 13.18 -8.42
CA LEU A 26 -21.48 12.83 -8.46
C LEU A 26 -21.07 11.73 -7.47
N GLY A 27 -22.04 10.93 -7.04
CA GLY A 27 -21.86 9.87 -6.04
C GLY A 27 -21.94 8.43 -6.55
N LEU A 28 -21.86 8.14 -7.85
CA LEU A 28 -21.87 6.76 -8.36
C LEU A 28 -21.06 6.63 -9.66
N ALA A 29 -19.74 6.73 -9.56
CA ALA A 29 -18.84 6.19 -10.58
C ALA A 29 -17.54 5.70 -9.93
N ARG A 30 -17.63 4.98 -8.82
CA ARG A 30 -16.60 3.99 -8.52
C ARG A 30 -16.89 2.85 -9.48
N ALA A 31 -16.05 2.72 -10.52
CA ALA A 31 -16.14 1.70 -11.53
C ALA A 31 -16.14 0.30 -10.87
N GLN A 32 -17.31 -0.19 -10.47
CA GLN A 32 -17.57 -1.60 -10.39
C GLN A 32 -17.58 -2.05 -11.84
N GLN A 33 -16.40 -2.43 -12.35
CA GLN A 33 -16.35 -3.34 -13.48
C GLN A 33 -17.30 -4.50 -13.12
N PRO A 34 -18.24 -4.87 -14.01
CA PRO A 34 -19.09 -6.02 -13.76
C PRO A 34 -18.20 -7.23 -13.43
N PRO A 35 -18.62 -8.11 -12.50
CA PRO A 35 -17.85 -9.30 -12.18
C PRO A 35 -17.50 -10.01 -13.49
N ARG A 36 -16.21 -10.30 -13.69
CA ARG A 36 -15.77 -11.02 -14.90
C ARG A 36 -16.50 -12.36 -14.91
N PRO A 37 -17.21 -12.71 -16.00
CA PRO A 37 -18.01 -13.92 -16.03
C PRO A 37 -17.09 -15.14 -15.91
N ILE A 38 -17.38 -15.98 -14.91
CA ILE A 38 -16.58 -17.18 -14.61
C ILE A 38 -16.91 -18.26 -15.65
N SER A 39 -15.91 -18.87 -16.28
CA SER A 39 -16.12 -19.96 -17.23
C SER A 39 -16.72 -21.21 -16.56
N ALA A 40 -17.41 -22.06 -17.32
CA ALA A 40 -18.01 -23.28 -16.77
C ALA A 40 -16.96 -24.33 -16.38
N ASN A 41 -15.78 -24.27 -17.02
CA ASN A 41 -14.71 -25.26 -16.86
C ASN A 41 -13.51 -24.71 -16.06
N CYS A 42 -13.65 -23.55 -15.44
CA CYS A 42 -12.59 -22.79 -14.76
C CYS A 42 -11.34 -22.58 -15.64
N ASN A 43 -11.52 -22.35 -16.94
CA ASN A 43 -10.46 -22.17 -17.93
C ASN A 43 -10.27 -20.71 -18.37
N GLY A 44 -10.98 -19.77 -17.76
CA GLY A 44 -10.78 -18.35 -18.00
C GLY A 44 -9.46 -17.85 -17.38
N PRO A 45 -8.88 -16.76 -17.91
CA PRO A 45 -7.64 -16.20 -17.38
C PRO A 45 -7.82 -15.78 -15.91
N GLY A 46 -6.95 -16.29 -15.05
CA GLY A 46 -6.95 -16.04 -13.61
C GLY A 46 -7.86 -16.94 -12.80
N GLU A 47 -8.81 -17.66 -13.41
CA GLU A 47 -9.79 -18.48 -12.66
C GLU A 47 -9.14 -19.63 -11.90
N ALA A 48 -9.72 -19.97 -10.75
CA ALA A 48 -9.23 -21.03 -9.88
C ALA A 48 -10.35 -21.99 -9.51
N ARG A 49 -10.09 -23.30 -9.62
CA ARG A 49 -11.06 -24.35 -9.25
C ARG A 49 -10.82 -24.83 -7.83
N ASN A 50 -11.89 -25.00 -7.06
CA ASN A 50 -11.87 -25.71 -5.78
C ASN A 50 -13.18 -26.47 -5.57
N GLY A 51 -13.08 -27.76 -5.21
CA GLY A 51 -14.28 -28.57 -4.87
C GLY A 51 -15.35 -28.64 -5.96
N GLY A 52 -15.01 -28.42 -7.23
CA GLY A 52 -15.96 -28.37 -8.35
C GLY A 52 -16.51 -26.97 -8.67
N TYR A 53 -16.32 -25.99 -7.80
CA TYR A 53 -16.67 -24.58 -8.01
C TYR A 53 -15.52 -23.81 -8.66
N CYS A 54 -15.86 -22.85 -9.53
CA CYS A 54 -14.90 -21.96 -10.18
C CYS A 54 -14.96 -20.60 -9.51
N PHE A 55 -13.83 -20.12 -9.02
CA PHE A 55 -13.64 -18.74 -8.58
C PHE A 55 -13.09 -17.90 -9.74
N PRO A 56 -13.44 -16.60 -9.82
CA PRO A 56 -12.84 -15.68 -10.77
C PRO A 56 -11.37 -15.49 -10.43
N GLY A 57 -10.61 -15.00 -11.41
CA GLY A 57 -9.27 -14.52 -11.11
C GLY A 57 -9.30 -13.33 -10.17
N LEU A 58 -8.35 -13.33 -9.23
CA LEU A 58 -7.96 -12.12 -8.52
C LEU A 58 -7.74 -11.01 -9.54
N ARG A 59 -8.15 -9.79 -9.20
CA ARG A 59 -7.74 -8.62 -9.98
C ARG A 59 -6.23 -8.69 -10.15
N ARG A 60 -5.74 -8.28 -11.33
CA ARG A 60 -4.30 -8.22 -11.65
C ARG A 60 -3.64 -9.59 -11.87
N CYS A 61 -4.36 -10.69 -11.70
CA CYS A 61 -3.84 -12.05 -11.85
C CYS A 61 -4.20 -12.66 -13.20
N LEU A 62 -3.20 -13.20 -13.91
CA LEU A 62 -3.36 -13.95 -15.16
C LEU A 62 -3.62 -15.44 -14.92
N GLN A 63 -3.17 -15.98 -13.79
CA GLN A 63 -3.41 -17.36 -13.37
C GLN A 63 -3.40 -17.45 -11.85
N ALA A 64 -4.51 -17.91 -11.24
CA ALA A 64 -4.60 -18.12 -9.80
C ALA A 64 -4.84 -19.60 -9.47
N ARG A 65 -4.61 -19.96 -8.22
CA ARG A 65 -4.90 -21.28 -7.65
C ARG A 65 -5.53 -21.08 -6.27
N TYR A 66 -6.51 -21.93 -5.95
CA TYR A 66 -7.04 -22.00 -4.61
C TYR A 66 -6.11 -22.84 -3.74
N GLU A 67 -5.58 -22.27 -2.67
CA GLU A 67 -4.62 -22.92 -1.78
C GLU A 67 -4.76 -22.38 -0.35
N ALA A 68 -4.73 -23.27 0.64
CA ALA A 68 -4.83 -22.93 2.06
C ALA A 68 -6.05 -22.05 2.44
N GLY A 69 -7.17 -22.22 1.74
CA GLY A 69 -8.40 -21.46 2.02
C GLY A 69 -8.47 -20.07 1.40
N ASP A 70 -7.53 -19.72 0.51
CA ASP A 70 -7.51 -18.43 -0.18
C ASP A 70 -7.18 -18.60 -1.67
N LEU A 71 -7.45 -17.55 -2.46
CA LEU A 71 -6.97 -17.46 -3.83
C LEU A 71 -5.54 -16.93 -3.82
N ARG A 72 -4.61 -17.71 -4.34
CA ARG A 72 -3.23 -17.29 -4.56
C ARG A 72 -2.98 -17.07 -6.03
N CYS A 73 -2.44 -15.90 -6.36
CA CYS A 73 -2.00 -15.66 -7.72
C CYS A 73 -0.69 -16.39 -7.99
N LEU A 74 -0.67 -17.20 -9.05
CA LEU A 74 0.52 -17.89 -9.53
C LEU A 74 1.28 -17.04 -10.56
N GLN A 75 0.54 -16.28 -11.36
CA GLN A 75 1.10 -15.40 -12.39
C GLN A 75 0.31 -14.10 -12.46
N TYR A 76 0.97 -12.98 -12.22
CA TYR A 76 0.35 -11.66 -12.31
C TYR A 76 0.50 -11.04 -13.70
N SER A 77 -0.36 -10.07 -14.02
CA SER A 77 -0.30 -9.29 -15.26
C SER A 77 1.03 -8.52 -15.34
N HIS A 78 1.54 -8.34 -16.55
CA HIS A 78 2.80 -7.62 -16.80
C HIS A 78 2.72 -6.11 -16.55
N GLU A 79 1.50 -5.55 -16.45
CA GLU A 79 1.25 -4.20 -15.90
C GLU A 79 1.59 -4.10 -14.40
N PHE A 80 1.72 -5.28 -13.78
CA PHE A 80 2.02 -5.63 -12.39
C PHE A 80 3.51 -5.64 -12.07
N ARG A 81 4.04 -4.84 -11.13
CA ARG A 81 5.39 -5.06 -10.59
C ARG A 81 5.35 -6.06 -9.44
N LEU A 82 6.10 -7.16 -9.57
CA LEU A 82 6.22 -8.16 -8.51
C LEU A 82 7.26 -7.79 -7.46
N VAL A 83 6.86 -7.86 -6.19
CA VAL A 83 7.69 -7.58 -5.02
C VAL A 83 7.36 -8.61 -3.96
N ASP A 84 8.33 -9.43 -3.56
CA ASP A 84 8.17 -10.48 -2.53
C ASP A 84 6.96 -11.41 -2.77
N GLY A 85 6.61 -11.67 -4.04
CA GLY A 85 5.48 -12.53 -4.44
C GLY A 85 4.14 -11.80 -4.65
N TYR A 86 4.12 -10.48 -4.57
CA TYR A 86 2.90 -9.64 -4.66
C TYR A 86 2.99 -8.62 -5.80
N ALA A 87 1.86 -8.31 -6.46
CA ALA A 87 1.83 -7.40 -7.60
C ALA A 87 1.25 -6.01 -7.28
N TYR A 88 2.01 -4.97 -7.62
CA TYR A 88 1.71 -3.57 -7.34
C TYR A 88 1.66 -2.76 -8.64
N LEU A 89 0.72 -1.80 -8.73
CA LEU A 89 0.79 -0.73 -9.74
C LEU A 89 1.95 0.23 -9.41
N ASP A 90 2.47 0.94 -10.41
CA ASP A 90 3.53 1.95 -10.20
C ASP A 90 3.11 3.13 -9.30
N SER A 91 1.81 3.33 -9.09
CA SER A 91 1.24 4.28 -8.12
C SER A 91 1.16 3.73 -6.70
N GLU A 92 1.34 2.42 -6.50
CA GLU A 92 1.16 1.69 -5.23
C GLU A 92 2.49 1.20 -4.63
N LEU A 93 3.61 1.42 -5.32
CA LEU A 93 4.92 0.99 -4.87
C LEU A 93 5.38 1.80 -3.63
N PRO A 94 5.99 1.17 -2.61
CA PRO A 94 6.64 1.85 -1.47
C PRO A 94 7.84 2.72 -1.92
N ASP A 95 8.58 3.40 -1.00
CA ASP A 95 9.79 4.23 -1.29
C ASP A 95 10.99 3.41 -1.79
N LYS A 96 10.75 2.59 -2.81
CA LYS A 96 11.71 1.86 -3.60
C LYS A 96 11.68 2.47 -5.00
N ALA A 97 12.87 2.73 -5.56
CA ALA A 97 13.01 3.23 -6.91
C ALA A 97 12.76 2.08 -7.88
N VAL A 98 12.35 2.45 -9.07
CA VAL A 98 12.07 1.52 -10.15
C VAL A 98 13.31 1.36 -11.03
N SER A 99 13.74 0.13 -11.27
CA SER A 99 14.70 -0.22 -12.33
C SER A 99 14.04 -1.08 -13.41
N SER A 100 14.72 -1.26 -14.54
CA SER A 100 14.32 -2.17 -15.62
C SER A 100 14.27 -3.65 -15.21
N THR A 101 14.78 -4.00 -14.03
CA THR A 101 14.90 -5.39 -13.52
C THR A 101 14.14 -5.62 -12.20
N GLY A 102 13.49 -4.61 -11.62
CA GLY A 102 12.74 -4.73 -10.35
C GLY A 102 12.76 -3.47 -9.47
N LEU A 103 12.20 -3.59 -8.26
CA LEU A 103 12.27 -2.55 -7.23
C LEU A 103 13.66 -2.49 -6.59
N VAL A 104 14.26 -1.31 -6.60
CA VAL A 104 15.55 -0.99 -5.96
C VAL A 104 15.29 -0.23 -4.68
N GLN A 105 15.88 -0.66 -3.59
CA GLN A 105 15.79 0.05 -2.32
C GLN A 105 16.48 1.42 -2.43
N ILE A 106 15.81 2.52 -2.10
CA ILE A 106 16.38 3.89 -2.22
C ILE A 106 17.38 4.19 -1.07
N GLY A 107 17.55 3.26 -0.13
CA GLY A 107 18.51 3.34 0.96
C GLY A 107 18.71 2.02 1.71
N PRO A 108 19.32 2.03 2.91
CA PRO A 108 19.61 0.81 3.66
C PRO A 108 18.37 -0.08 3.91
N ALA A 109 18.62 -1.40 4.04
CA ALA A 109 17.82 -2.43 4.71
C ALA A 109 16.61 -1.92 5.50
N ASP A 110 17.00 -1.12 6.47
CA ASP A 110 16.25 -0.78 7.65
C ASP A 110 15.98 0.72 7.69
N CYS A 111 15.67 1.33 6.55
CA CYS A 111 15.44 2.75 6.45
C CYS A 111 14.01 3.07 5.99
N TRP A 112 13.27 3.84 6.80
CA TRP A 112 11.95 4.36 6.42
C TRP A 112 12.02 5.66 5.63
N ASN A 113 13.06 6.46 5.84
CA ASN A 113 13.26 7.70 5.09
C ASN A 113 14.76 7.99 4.97
N VAL A 114 15.27 8.24 3.76
CA VAL A 114 16.69 8.52 3.52
C VAL A 114 17.04 9.99 3.72
N VAL A 115 18.27 10.28 4.16
CA VAL A 115 18.75 11.66 4.29
C VAL A 115 18.82 12.29 2.89
N PRO A 116 18.24 13.49 2.68
CA PRO A 116 18.37 14.20 1.41
C PRO A 116 19.85 14.36 1.01
N GLY A 117 20.21 13.92 -0.20
CA GLY A 117 21.59 14.00 -0.70
C GLY A 117 22.54 12.86 -0.29
N ASN A 118 22.14 11.93 0.60
CA ASN A 118 22.96 10.77 0.95
C ASN A 118 22.13 9.48 1.05
N HIS A 119 22.08 8.72 -0.05
CA HIS A 119 21.33 7.46 -0.18
C HIS A 119 21.81 6.31 0.73
N ASN A 120 22.98 6.41 1.35
CA ASN A 120 23.48 5.40 2.28
C ASN A 120 23.13 5.74 3.73
N GLN A 121 22.54 6.92 3.97
CA GLN A 121 22.16 7.41 5.28
C GLN A 121 20.66 7.50 5.42
N CYS A 122 20.20 7.21 6.62
CA CYS A 122 18.82 7.18 6.97
C CYS A 122 18.43 8.35 7.88
N ALA A 123 17.41 9.09 7.44
CA ALA A 123 16.76 10.13 8.23
C ALA A 123 15.84 9.53 9.29
N VAL A 124 15.20 8.39 8.99
CA VAL A 124 14.33 7.67 9.92
C VAL A 124 14.52 6.18 9.74
N CYS A 125 15.13 5.52 10.71
CA CYS A 125 15.38 4.09 10.64
C CYS A 125 14.14 3.25 11.00
N ARG A 126 14.07 2.05 10.40
CA ARG A 126 13.12 0.96 10.68
C ARG A 126 13.40 0.27 12.01
N PHE A 127 14.66 0.30 12.43
CA PHE A 127 15.22 -0.19 13.69
C PHE A 127 16.22 0.85 14.20
N GLN A 128 16.87 0.67 15.35
CA GLN A 128 17.77 1.70 15.90
C GLN A 128 18.81 2.28 14.91
N ALA A 129 19.10 3.58 15.04
CA ALA A 129 20.21 4.24 14.37
C ALA A 129 21.56 3.83 14.99
N ALA A 130 22.42 3.18 14.19
CA ALA A 130 23.86 3.21 14.42
C ALA A 130 24.40 4.61 14.09
N GLY A 131 25.50 5.00 14.74
CA GLY A 131 26.17 6.27 14.47
C GLY A 131 26.40 6.49 12.97
N GLN A 132 26.42 7.76 12.54
CA GLN A 132 26.56 8.19 11.13
C GLN A 132 25.36 7.90 10.20
N GLY A 133 24.17 7.65 10.76
CA GLY A 133 22.92 7.52 9.97
C GLY A 133 22.71 6.15 9.34
N LEU A 134 23.42 5.11 9.81
CA LEU A 134 23.21 3.72 9.41
C LEU A 134 22.18 3.08 10.34
N CYS A 135 21.30 2.22 9.82
CA CYS A 135 20.29 1.54 10.64
C CYS A 135 20.74 0.13 10.97
N ARG A 136 20.40 -0.39 12.17
CA ARG A 136 20.71 -1.77 12.56
C ARG A 136 19.65 -2.75 12.05
N PRO A 137 19.99 -3.97 11.61
CA PRO A 137 19.04 -4.91 11.01
C PRO A 137 18.08 -5.64 11.97
N GLY A 138 17.98 -5.23 13.24
CA GLY A 138 17.02 -5.83 14.18
C GLY A 138 17.15 -5.35 15.63
N PRO A 139 16.28 -5.86 16.53
CA PRO A 139 16.47 -5.75 17.98
C PRO A 139 17.79 -6.39 18.39
N LEU A 140 18.58 -5.70 19.22
CA LEU A 140 19.69 -6.35 19.88
C LEU A 140 19.09 -7.34 20.88
N GLU A 141 19.54 -8.60 20.85
CA GLU A 141 19.22 -9.51 21.93
C GLU A 141 19.94 -9.04 23.19
N LEU A 142 19.18 -8.47 24.13
CA LEU A 142 19.67 -8.08 25.44
C LEU A 142 19.45 -9.26 26.41
N PRO A 143 20.51 -9.88 26.95
CA PRO A 143 20.38 -10.99 27.87
C PRO A 143 19.49 -10.63 29.07
N GLY A 144 18.51 -11.47 29.37
CA GLY A 144 17.62 -11.27 30.51
C GLY A 144 16.59 -10.15 30.35
N CYS A 145 16.39 -9.60 29.15
CA CYS A 145 15.37 -8.58 28.89
C CYS A 145 14.03 -9.19 28.41
N LEU A 146 12.91 -8.82 29.05
CA LEU A 146 11.55 -9.24 28.67
C LEU A 146 10.84 -8.24 27.74
N ALA A 147 11.18 -6.95 27.84
CA ALA A 147 10.58 -5.90 27.05
C ALA A 147 11.63 -4.84 26.71
N MET A 148 11.71 -4.43 25.45
CA MET A 148 12.60 -3.35 25.00
C MET A 148 12.07 -1.99 25.46
N ALA A 149 12.97 -1.07 25.79
CA ALA A 149 12.61 0.28 26.21
C ALA A 149 11.84 1.03 25.11
N HIS A 150 12.26 0.94 23.85
CA HIS A 150 11.56 1.65 22.78
C HIS A 150 11.66 0.87 21.45
N PRO A 151 10.66 0.94 20.56
CA PRO A 151 10.71 0.31 19.23
C PRO A 151 11.92 0.73 18.37
N HIS A 152 12.56 1.85 18.74
CA HIS A 152 13.72 2.44 18.06
C HIS A 152 15.02 2.42 18.86
N LEU A 153 14.96 2.07 20.15
CA LEU A 153 16.14 1.98 21.02
C LEU A 153 16.25 0.54 21.44
N ASN A 154 16.92 -0.23 20.59
CA ASN A 154 17.09 -1.66 20.79
C ASN A 154 18.30 -1.98 21.69
N GLU A 155 18.91 -0.97 22.31
CA GLU A 155 20.05 -1.12 23.22
C GLU A 155 19.64 -1.14 24.70
N ASP A 156 18.39 -0.80 25.02
CA ASP A 156 17.93 -0.64 26.39
C ASP A 156 16.76 -1.57 26.71
N CYS A 157 16.75 -2.09 27.93
CA CYS A 157 15.66 -2.88 28.46
C CYS A 157 14.64 -2.03 29.23
N ALA A 158 13.35 -2.26 29.00
CA ALA A 158 12.24 -1.74 29.81
C ALA A 158 12.05 -2.58 31.07
N GLN A 159 12.07 -3.91 30.92
CA GLN A 159 11.74 -4.86 31.98
C GLN A 159 12.66 -6.08 31.93
N CYS A 160 13.34 -6.38 33.03
CA CYS A 160 14.19 -7.57 33.13
C CYS A 160 13.38 -8.82 33.52
N ALA A 161 13.88 -9.98 33.12
CA ALA A 161 13.37 -11.29 33.49
C ALA A 161 13.54 -11.54 35.00
N PRO A 162 12.72 -12.41 35.61
CA PRO A 162 12.90 -12.82 37.00
C PRO A 162 14.35 -13.26 37.28
N GLY A 163 14.91 -12.80 38.40
CA GLY A 163 16.30 -13.06 38.77
C GLY A 163 17.33 -12.14 38.08
N HIS A 164 16.90 -11.13 37.32
CA HIS A 164 17.76 -10.10 36.77
C HIS A 164 17.37 -8.71 37.29
N TRP A 165 18.33 -7.78 37.27
CA TRP A 165 18.18 -6.40 37.73
C TRP A 165 18.62 -5.40 36.65
N LEU A 166 17.87 -4.30 36.55
CA LEU A 166 18.09 -3.25 35.58
C LEU A 166 19.21 -2.30 36.04
N THR A 167 20.26 -2.15 35.24
CA THR A 167 21.37 -1.21 35.50
C THR A 167 21.01 0.22 35.05
N LEU A 168 21.87 1.20 35.38
CA LEU A 168 21.69 2.60 34.94
C LEU A 168 21.71 2.75 33.41
N ASP A 169 22.49 1.91 32.73
CA ASP A 169 22.54 1.84 31.26
C ASP A 169 21.40 0.99 30.69
N ARG A 170 20.41 0.63 31.51
CA ARG A 170 19.24 -0.17 31.16
C ARG A 170 19.58 -1.57 30.60
N GLY A 171 20.71 -2.14 30.97
CA GLY A 171 21.01 -3.55 30.78
C GLY A 171 20.42 -4.41 31.91
N CYS A 172 20.23 -5.70 31.66
CA CYS A 172 19.81 -6.65 32.69
C CYS A 172 21.02 -7.48 33.14
N VAL A 173 21.27 -7.51 34.46
CA VAL A 173 22.34 -8.30 35.06
C VAL A 173 21.76 -9.33 36.04
N SER A 174 22.32 -10.53 36.07
CA SER A 174 21.92 -11.62 36.97
C SER A 174 22.69 -11.63 38.31
N ASP A 175 23.71 -10.78 38.45
CA ASP A 175 24.56 -10.71 39.65
C ASP A 175 24.40 -9.35 40.34
N CYS A 176 23.43 -9.26 41.27
CA CYS A 176 23.24 -8.09 42.11
C CYS A 176 22.59 -8.49 43.46
N PRO A 177 23.11 -8.04 44.62
CA PRO A 177 24.14 -7.01 44.83
C PRO A 177 25.59 -7.49 44.63
N THR A 178 26.51 -6.58 44.33
CA THR A 178 27.96 -6.82 44.21
C THR A 178 28.72 -5.79 45.05
N PRO A 179 30.03 -5.94 45.33
CA PRO A 179 30.77 -5.00 46.19
C PRO A 179 30.67 -3.52 45.78
N GLY A 180 30.42 -3.22 44.50
CA GLY A 180 30.23 -1.88 43.98
C GLY A 180 28.77 -1.45 43.75
N ASN A 181 27.80 -2.36 43.80
CA ASN A 181 26.39 -2.09 43.45
C ASN A 181 25.43 -2.60 44.53
N VAL A 182 24.39 -1.82 44.80
CA VAL A 182 23.29 -2.15 45.71
C VAL A 182 22.01 -2.45 44.93
N ARG A 183 21.21 -3.40 45.45
CA ARG A 183 19.90 -3.72 44.89
C ARG A 183 18.85 -2.77 45.47
N CYS A 184 18.15 -2.07 44.58
CA CYS A 184 17.03 -1.20 44.94
C CYS A 184 15.82 -1.65 44.13
N GLY A 185 15.17 -2.70 44.65
CA GLY A 185 14.09 -3.42 43.99
C GLY A 185 14.51 -4.10 42.70
N ALA A 186 13.90 -3.72 41.57
CA ALA A 186 14.25 -4.23 40.25
C ALA A 186 15.53 -3.59 39.65
N HIS A 187 16.15 -2.64 40.35
CA HIS A 187 17.33 -1.92 39.85
C HIS A 187 18.62 -2.37 40.56
N CYS A 188 19.73 -2.41 39.82
CA CYS A 188 21.07 -2.59 40.34
C CYS A 188 21.84 -1.27 40.18
N ILE A 189 22.07 -0.57 41.30
CA ILE A 189 22.56 0.81 41.30
C ILE A 189 23.97 0.85 41.90
N PRO A 190 24.93 1.58 41.30
CA PRO A 190 26.23 1.82 41.91
C PRO A 190 26.11 2.44 43.30
N ARG A 191 26.79 1.84 44.29
CA ARG A 191 26.66 2.20 45.71
C ARG A 191 27.05 3.65 46.01
N HIS A 192 27.96 4.23 45.23
CA HIS A 192 28.39 5.63 45.38
C HIS A 192 27.33 6.66 44.98
N LEU A 193 26.28 6.25 44.25
CA LEU A 193 25.16 7.11 43.86
C LEU A 193 23.99 7.04 44.85
N VAL A 194 24.06 6.12 45.81
CA VAL A 194 23.05 5.92 46.84
C VAL A 194 23.60 6.49 48.15
N PRO A 195 22.98 7.54 48.73
CA PRO A 195 23.40 8.06 50.03
C PRO A 195 23.37 6.97 51.10
N ASP A 196 24.31 6.99 52.05
CA ASP A 196 24.39 5.96 53.11
C ASP A 196 23.13 5.87 53.99
N THR A 197 22.33 6.94 54.04
CA THR A 197 21.07 7.01 54.78
C THR A 197 19.84 6.55 53.98
N PHE A 198 20.01 6.27 52.67
CA PHE A 198 18.93 5.90 51.77
C PHE A 198 18.58 4.41 51.90
N ASP A 199 17.30 4.13 52.08
CA ASP A 199 16.78 2.77 52.26
C ASP A 199 16.18 2.26 50.95
N CYS A 200 16.92 1.37 50.28
CA CYS A 200 16.53 0.81 48.98
C CYS A 200 15.34 -0.15 49.04
N ASP A 201 15.05 -0.75 50.20
CA ASP A 201 13.89 -1.62 50.38
C ASP A 201 12.61 -0.81 50.65
N ALA A 202 12.76 0.38 51.26
CA ALA A 202 11.68 1.35 51.47
C ALA A 202 11.42 2.26 50.26
N TRP A 203 12.25 2.19 49.20
CA TRP A 203 12.11 3.04 48.03
C TRP A 203 10.84 2.69 47.23
N PRO A 204 9.85 3.60 47.10
CA PRO A 204 8.57 3.27 46.47
C PRO A 204 8.70 2.89 44.99
N MET A 205 9.79 3.31 44.34
CA MET A 205 10.04 3.06 42.91
C MET A 205 10.83 1.77 42.64
N ALA A 206 11.22 1.05 43.70
CA ALA A 206 11.94 -0.21 43.66
C ALA A 206 11.05 -1.35 43.12
N ARG A 207 9.74 -1.30 43.36
CA ARG A 207 8.82 -2.42 43.07
C ARG A 207 7.83 -2.05 41.97
N PRO A 208 7.85 -2.72 40.80
CA PRO A 208 6.97 -2.40 39.68
C PRO A 208 5.49 -2.80 39.90
N GLU A 209 5.20 -3.68 40.86
CA GLU A 209 3.89 -4.32 41.02
C GLU A 209 3.07 -3.80 42.20
N VAL A 210 3.62 -2.91 43.03
CA VAL A 210 2.96 -2.41 44.24
C VAL A 210 2.63 -0.93 44.07
N PRO A 211 1.35 -0.54 43.99
CA PRO A 211 0.96 0.86 44.07
C PRO A 211 1.53 1.46 45.36
N SER A 212 2.32 2.53 45.23
CA SER A 212 2.87 3.24 46.39
C SER A 212 1.72 3.82 47.22
N THR A 213 1.39 3.21 48.36
CA THR A 213 0.35 3.70 49.30
C THR A 213 0.83 4.86 50.17
N ASP A 214 1.96 5.48 49.82
CA ASP A 214 2.59 6.48 50.67
C ASP A 214 2.04 7.87 50.36
N ASP A 215 1.11 8.30 51.22
CA ASP A 215 0.46 9.61 51.29
C ASP A 215 1.35 10.69 51.95
N THR A 216 2.62 10.40 52.30
CA THR A 216 3.43 11.41 52.99
C THR A 216 3.84 12.56 52.06
N PRO A 217 3.42 13.81 52.35
CA PRO A 217 3.62 14.96 51.47
C PRO A 217 5.01 15.55 51.63
N GLY A 218 5.78 15.57 50.53
CA GLY A 218 6.87 16.54 50.35
C GLY A 218 6.28 17.87 49.88
N ARG A 219 6.46 18.92 50.68
CA ARG A 219 6.10 20.35 50.50
C ARG A 219 5.37 20.81 49.20
N PRO A 220 4.36 21.72 49.31
CA PRO A 220 3.54 22.18 48.18
C PRO A 220 4.28 22.91 47.05
N GLU A 221 5.51 23.36 47.29
CA GLU A 221 6.31 24.10 46.32
C GLU A 221 7.18 23.23 45.39
N HIS A 222 7.18 21.90 45.57
CA HIS A 222 7.97 20.95 44.75
C HIS A 222 7.15 19.70 44.37
N ALA A 223 6.05 19.90 43.63
CA ALA A 223 5.20 18.84 43.06
C ALA A 223 5.88 18.05 41.92
N HIS A 224 7.20 17.85 42.02
CA HIS A 224 8.12 17.53 40.94
C HIS A 224 9.03 16.39 41.43
N LEU A 225 8.87 15.21 40.85
CA LEU A 225 9.06 13.89 41.47
C LEU A 225 10.48 13.57 41.96
N LEU A 226 10.58 13.22 43.26
CA LEU A 226 11.55 12.29 43.86
C LEU A 226 10.84 11.61 45.04
N LYS A 227 10.38 10.36 44.89
CA LYS A 227 9.90 9.60 46.05
C LYS A 227 11.11 9.03 46.80
N CYS A 228 11.61 9.87 47.69
CA CYS A 228 12.60 9.62 48.71
C CYS A 228 12.29 8.30 49.45
N SER A 229 13.31 7.59 49.94
CA SER A 229 13.07 6.39 50.75
C SER A 229 12.33 6.72 52.05
N ARG A 230 12.49 7.97 52.54
CA ARG A 230 11.82 8.61 53.69
C ARG A 230 11.81 10.13 53.50
N PRO A 231 10.96 10.91 54.21
CA PRO A 231 10.98 12.38 54.15
C PRO A 231 12.39 12.96 54.34
N GLY A 232 12.88 13.73 53.37
CA GLY A 232 14.20 14.37 53.40
C GLY A 232 15.39 13.47 53.00
N ILE A 233 15.17 12.20 52.63
CA ILE A 233 16.24 11.26 52.23
C ILE A 233 16.03 10.81 50.78
N CYS A 234 16.65 11.53 49.85
CA CYS A 234 16.44 11.39 48.41
C CYS A 234 17.80 11.34 47.68
N PHE A 235 17.87 10.74 46.49
CA PHE A 235 19.01 10.87 45.60
C PHE A 235 18.80 12.03 44.62
N GLU A 236 19.88 12.61 44.11
CA GLU A 236 19.80 13.67 43.11
C GLU A 236 19.49 13.07 41.72
N CYS A 237 18.65 13.75 40.94
CA CYS A 237 18.38 13.33 39.56
C CYS A 237 19.62 13.50 38.70
N HIS A 238 19.74 12.69 37.63
CA HIS A 238 20.78 12.91 36.64
C HIS A 238 20.66 14.32 36.05
N ALA A 239 21.78 14.98 35.78
CA ALA A 239 21.85 16.37 35.31
C ALA A 239 21.10 16.66 33.98
N SER A 240 20.59 15.63 33.31
CA SER A 240 19.76 15.75 32.11
C SER A 240 18.26 15.85 32.39
N CYS A 241 17.82 15.63 33.62
CA CYS A 241 16.42 15.59 34.04
C CYS A 241 16.10 16.78 34.97
N ASP A 242 14.90 17.34 34.86
CA ASP A 242 14.37 18.26 35.88
C ASP A 242 13.69 17.47 37.01
N GLU A 243 13.03 16.37 36.65
CA GLU A 243 12.40 15.43 37.58
C GLU A 243 12.71 14.01 37.15
N CYS A 244 12.81 13.08 38.11
CA CYS A 244 13.18 11.71 37.82
C CYS A 244 12.50 10.66 38.70
N ALA A 245 12.31 9.48 38.11
CA ALA A 245 11.85 8.27 38.75
C ALA A 245 13.00 7.36 39.22
N GLY A 246 14.25 7.78 38.97
CA GLY A 246 15.47 7.02 39.20
C GLY A 246 16.72 7.87 38.94
N PRO A 247 17.90 7.41 39.38
CA PRO A 247 19.15 8.18 39.28
C PRO A 247 19.78 8.19 37.88
N GLY A 248 19.25 7.40 36.93
CA GLY A 248 19.81 7.30 35.58
C GLY A 248 19.41 8.45 34.64
N PRO A 249 20.21 8.72 33.58
CA PRO A 249 19.91 9.73 32.56
C PRO A 249 18.64 9.48 31.74
N LYS A 250 18.09 8.26 31.81
CA LYS A 250 16.88 7.81 31.12
C LYS A 250 15.72 7.59 32.07
N ASP A 251 15.86 7.93 33.34
CA ASP A 251 14.80 7.81 34.35
C ASP A 251 14.08 9.14 34.56
N CYS A 252 14.15 10.06 33.60
CA CYS A 252 13.50 11.36 33.72
C CYS A 252 11.97 11.20 33.65
N THR A 253 11.25 11.96 34.46
CA THR A 253 9.78 12.13 34.38
C THR A 253 9.41 13.52 33.86
N ARG A 254 10.36 14.46 33.90
CA ARG A 254 10.23 15.79 33.30
C ARG A 254 11.58 16.29 32.80
N CYS A 255 11.53 17.05 31.70
CA CYS A 255 12.72 17.56 31.05
C CYS A 255 12.91 19.07 31.27
N PRO A 256 14.18 19.53 31.28
CA PRO A 256 14.53 20.94 31.23
C PRO A 256 13.83 21.67 30.08
N ALA A 257 13.58 22.97 30.26
CA ALA A 257 12.98 23.83 29.25
C ALA A 257 13.67 23.68 27.87
N GLY A 258 12.86 23.50 26.82
CA GLY A 258 13.36 23.32 25.46
C GLY A 258 13.78 21.89 25.10
N ARG A 259 13.54 20.91 25.97
CA ARG A 259 13.71 19.47 25.69
C ARG A 259 12.38 18.73 25.73
N LEU A 260 12.30 17.61 25.02
CA LEU A 260 11.15 16.70 25.01
C LEU A 260 11.49 15.40 25.73
N LEU A 261 10.55 14.90 26.51
CA LEU A 261 10.66 13.60 27.17
C LEU A 261 10.32 12.49 26.18
N LEU A 262 11.32 11.72 25.74
CA LEU A 262 11.08 10.52 24.93
C LEU A 262 10.76 9.36 25.88
N ALA A 263 9.46 9.09 26.07
CA ALA A 263 8.99 8.08 27.00
C ALA A 263 9.26 6.67 26.45
N HIS A 264 9.89 5.83 27.26
CA HIS A 264 10.17 4.43 26.94
C HIS A 264 9.38 3.46 27.85
N SER A 265 8.85 3.97 28.96
CA SER A 265 8.03 3.20 29.89
C SER A 265 7.09 4.12 30.66
N SER A 266 6.16 3.52 31.40
CA SER A 266 5.32 4.23 32.37
C SER A 266 5.44 3.56 33.72
N LYS A 267 5.54 4.34 34.80
CA LYS A 267 5.44 3.84 36.17
C LYS A 267 4.09 4.25 36.77
N THR A 268 3.44 3.32 37.46
CA THR A 268 2.10 3.54 38.03
C THR A 268 2.20 4.18 39.41
N PHE A 269 1.47 5.27 39.63
CA PHE A 269 1.35 5.96 40.92
C PHE A 269 -0.13 6.07 41.34
N PRO A 270 -0.43 6.42 42.61
CA PRO A 270 -1.81 6.67 43.06
C PRO A 270 -2.56 7.69 42.22
N GLN A 271 -1.85 8.71 41.73
CA GLN A 271 -2.37 9.75 40.84
C GLN A 271 -2.48 9.33 39.35
N GLY A 272 -2.03 8.13 39.00
CA GLY A 272 -2.03 7.59 37.63
C GLY A 272 -0.65 7.20 37.09
N PRO A 273 -0.58 6.66 35.87
CA PRO A 273 0.68 6.31 35.21
C PRO A 273 1.46 7.56 34.80
N VAL A 274 2.74 7.61 35.14
CA VAL A 274 3.67 8.70 34.76
C VAL A 274 4.68 8.17 33.74
N PRO A 275 4.87 8.86 32.60
CA PRO A 275 5.86 8.47 31.60
C PRO A 275 7.28 8.66 32.14
N VAL A 276 8.15 7.68 31.87
CA VAL A 276 9.56 7.70 32.23
C VAL A 276 10.40 7.56 30.95
N GLY A 277 11.41 8.41 30.79
CA GLY A 277 12.05 8.61 29.51
C GLY A 277 13.40 9.33 29.55
N ALA A 278 13.98 9.49 28.37
CA ALA A 278 15.19 10.29 28.17
C ALA A 278 14.84 11.70 27.68
N CYS A 279 15.52 12.71 28.20
CA CYS A 279 15.34 14.08 27.74
C CYS A 279 16.18 14.35 26.49
N THR A 280 15.49 14.55 25.37
CA THR A 280 16.11 14.75 24.06
C THR A 280 15.88 16.17 23.56
N ARG A 281 16.78 16.63 22.67
CA ARG A 281 16.50 17.88 21.94
C ARG A 281 15.31 17.64 21.00
N PRO A 282 14.43 18.62 20.84
CA PRO A 282 13.30 18.50 19.92
C PRO A 282 13.78 18.23 18.50
N TYR A 283 13.10 17.29 17.84
CA TYR A 283 13.40 16.95 16.45
C TYR A 283 12.76 18.00 15.55
N ARG A 284 13.59 18.64 14.74
CA ARG A 284 13.14 19.47 13.63
C ARG A 284 13.29 18.68 12.34
N ALA A 285 12.26 18.68 11.51
CA ALA A 285 12.24 17.90 10.28
C ALA A 285 13.46 18.26 9.40
N ASN A 286 14.22 17.25 8.96
CA ASN A 286 15.32 17.40 8.01
C ASN A 286 16.45 18.37 8.41
N GLY A 287 16.63 18.62 9.72
CA GLY A 287 17.65 19.56 10.20
C GLY A 287 17.32 21.03 9.90
N ASP A 288 16.08 21.32 9.48
CA ASP A 288 15.60 22.69 9.27
C ASP A 288 15.46 23.41 10.62
N PRO A 289 16.23 24.47 10.88
CA PRO A 289 16.12 25.22 12.12
C PRO A 289 14.77 25.94 12.28
N ASP A 290 13.99 26.13 11.22
CA ASP A 290 12.71 26.86 11.29
C ASP A 290 11.49 25.92 11.29
N ALA A 291 11.69 24.60 11.16
CA ALA A 291 10.61 23.63 11.22
C ALA A 291 9.99 23.55 12.64
N PRO A 292 8.66 23.35 12.73
CA PRO A 292 8.01 23.15 14.02
C PRO A 292 8.63 21.97 14.75
N VAL A 293 8.79 22.13 16.06
CA VAL A 293 9.26 21.07 16.95
C VAL A 293 8.27 19.91 16.88
N THR A 294 8.76 18.74 16.49
CA THR A 294 7.94 17.52 16.42
C THR A 294 8.60 16.41 17.21
N CYS A 295 7.78 15.53 17.77
CA CYS A 295 8.26 14.26 18.28
C CYS A 295 8.78 13.37 17.13
N PRO A 296 9.72 12.45 17.40
CA PRO A 296 10.19 11.47 16.41
C PRO A 296 9.03 10.74 15.71
N ALA A 297 9.27 10.26 14.49
CA ALA A 297 8.33 9.36 13.84
C ALA A 297 7.95 8.18 14.76
N THR A 298 6.71 7.69 14.68
CA THR A 298 6.14 6.64 15.56
C THR A 298 5.97 7.03 17.02
N THR A 299 6.08 8.31 17.34
CA THR A 299 5.70 8.84 18.65
C THR A 299 4.73 9.98 18.46
N VAL A 300 3.95 10.28 19.50
CA VAL A 300 3.02 11.40 19.48
C VAL A 300 3.25 12.31 20.67
N GLN A 301 3.24 13.61 20.39
CA GLN A 301 3.46 14.63 21.40
C GLN A 301 2.21 14.77 22.25
N THR A 302 2.38 14.73 23.56
CA THR A 302 1.35 15.09 24.53
C THR A 302 1.46 16.56 24.91
N ASP A 303 0.38 17.12 25.43
CA ASP A 303 0.34 18.50 25.95
C ASP A 303 1.37 18.75 27.06
N ALA A 304 1.87 17.68 27.70
CA ALA A 304 2.89 17.73 28.75
C ALA A 304 4.35 17.79 28.22
N GLY A 305 4.56 17.89 26.90
CA GLY A 305 5.92 17.91 26.31
C GLY A 305 6.62 16.55 26.32
N ALA A 306 5.85 15.45 26.42
CA ALA A 306 6.35 14.10 26.28
C ALA A 306 5.98 13.51 24.91
N CYS A 307 6.87 12.69 24.36
CA CYS A 307 6.66 11.91 23.16
C CYS A 307 6.34 10.47 23.58
N LEU A 308 5.08 10.06 23.42
CA LEU A 308 4.63 8.69 23.73
C LEU A 308 4.78 7.78 22.51
N PRO A 309 5.24 6.53 22.68
CA PRO A 309 5.37 5.60 21.57
C PRO A 309 4.01 5.14 21.06
N CYS A 310 3.87 5.07 19.73
CA CYS A 310 2.77 4.38 19.09
C CYS A 310 2.90 2.85 19.28
N ARG A 311 1.80 2.12 19.06
CA ARG A 311 1.84 0.63 19.03
C ARG A 311 2.87 0.08 18.03
N PRO A 312 3.34 -1.17 18.23
CA PRO A 312 4.22 -1.84 17.28
C PRO A 312 3.67 -1.79 15.85
N ASN A 313 4.56 -1.64 14.88
CA ASN A 313 4.22 -1.54 13.45
C ASN A 313 3.39 -0.30 13.06
N CYS A 314 3.18 0.65 13.96
CA CYS A 314 2.47 1.90 13.69
C CYS A 314 3.43 3.04 13.29
N ARG A 315 3.18 3.67 12.14
CA ARG A 315 3.94 4.84 11.67
C ARG A 315 3.44 6.13 12.31
N GLN A 316 2.12 6.27 12.42
CA GLN A 316 1.44 7.45 12.97
C GLN A 316 0.23 6.97 13.79
N CYS A 317 0.22 7.29 15.08
CA CYS A 317 -0.90 7.01 15.97
C CYS A 317 -1.72 8.27 16.24
N ASP A 318 -2.90 8.06 16.83
CA ASP A 318 -3.80 9.14 17.21
C ASP A 318 -3.16 10.00 18.32
N PRO A 319 -3.21 11.35 18.22
CA PRO A 319 -2.66 12.23 19.25
C PRO A 319 -3.34 12.18 20.61
N THR A 320 -4.60 11.76 20.65
CA THR A 320 -5.37 11.61 21.89
C THR A 320 -5.25 10.21 22.48
N ASP A 321 -5.01 9.20 21.64
CA ASP A 321 -4.81 7.81 22.07
C ASP A 321 -3.70 7.11 21.25
N PRO A 322 -2.47 7.03 21.78
CA PRO A 322 -1.35 6.34 21.11
C PRO A 322 -1.60 4.84 20.83
N ALA A 323 -2.63 4.25 21.43
CA ALA A 323 -3.04 2.87 21.18
C ALA A 323 -3.73 2.70 19.81
N ILE A 324 -4.26 3.77 19.22
CA ILE A 324 -4.95 3.74 17.93
C ILE A 324 -3.96 4.12 16.84
N CYS A 325 -3.70 3.19 15.92
CA CYS A 325 -2.87 3.48 14.77
C CYS A 325 -3.68 4.10 13.62
N LEU A 326 -3.25 5.27 13.15
CA LEU A 326 -3.83 5.96 12.00
C LEU A 326 -3.16 5.56 10.68
N ALA A 327 -1.86 5.24 10.71
CA ALA A 327 -1.12 4.77 9.56
C ALA A 327 -0.08 3.73 9.97
N CYS A 328 -0.13 2.55 9.35
CA CYS A 328 0.82 1.49 9.62
C CYS A 328 2.15 1.70 8.89
N MET A 329 3.19 1.10 9.45
CA MET A 329 4.46 0.92 8.75
C MET A 329 4.23 0.07 7.51
N ARG A 330 5.03 0.31 6.46
CA ARG A 330 4.90 -0.42 5.20
C ARG A 330 5.09 -1.92 5.39
N GLY A 331 4.26 -2.69 4.69
CA GLY A 331 4.16 -4.15 4.86
C GLY A 331 3.14 -4.58 5.92
N PHE A 332 2.60 -3.63 6.69
CA PHE A 332 1.51 -3.86 7.63
C PHE A 332 0.26 -3.08 7.21
N PHE A 333 -0.90 -3.66 7.49
CA PHE A 333 -2.20 -3.11 7.18
C PHE A 333 -2.92 -2.75 8.47
N ALA A 334 -3.53 -1.56 8.49
CA ALA A 334 -4.36 -1.12 9.60
C ALA A 334 -5.59 -2.03 9.72
N ARG A 335 -5.70 -2.71 10.85
CA ARG A 335 -6.83 -3.56 11.19
C ARG A 335 -7.95 -2.73 11.82
N PRO A 336 -9.21 -3.19 11.75
CA PRO A 336 -10.35 -2.47 12.33
C PRO A 336 -10.25 -2.21 13.84
N ASP A 337 -9.42 -2.98 14.56
CA ASP A 337 -9.16 -2.85 15.99
C ASP A 337 -8.07 -1.79 16.33
N GLY A 338 -7.59 -1.05 15.33
CA GLY A 338 -6.55 -0.03 15.49
C GLY A 338 -5.12 -0.58 15.57
N THR A 339 -4.92 -1.88 15.34
CA THR A 339 -3.59 -2.51 15.28
C THR A 339 -3.05 -2.60 13.85
N CYS A 340 -1.75 -2.84 13.71
CA CYS A 340 -1.08 -3.04 12.43
C CYS A 340 -0.61 -4.48 12.31
N GLY A 341 -1.12 -5.21 11.31
CA GLY A 341 -0.76 -6.61 11.05
C GLY A 341 -0.34 -6.85 9.60
N ASP A 342 0.50 -7.85 9.38
CA ASP A 342 0.95 -8.32 8.05
C ASP A 342 -0.17 -9.04 7.26
N THR A 343 -1.17 -9.52 8.00
CA THR A 343 -2.34 -10.25 7.52
C THR A 343 -3.62 -9.58 8.00
N CYS A 344 -4.64 -9.63 7.14
CA CYS A 344 -5.97 -9.13 7.48
C CYS A 344 -6.81 -10.22 8.16
N PRO A 345 -7.59 -9.87 9.21
CA PRO A 345 -8.45 -10.83 9.90
C PRO A 345 -9.57 -11.34 8.98
N LEU A 346 -10.16 -12.48 9.36
CA LEU A 346 -11.30 -13.06 8.64
C LEU A 346 -12.43 -12.02 8.46
N GLY A 347 -13.09 -12.07 7.30
CA GLY A 347 -14.10 -11.09 6.92
C GLY A 347 -13.55 -9.76 6.41
N THR A 348 -12.22 -9.64 6.26
CA THR A 348 -11.57 -8.47 5.66
C THR A 348 -10.52 -8.87 4.62
N ALA A 349 -10.26 -7.98 3.66
CA ALA A 349 -9.25 -8.11 2.62
C ALA A 349 -8.31 -6.90 2.63
N ARG A 350 -7.10 -7.07 2.09
CA ARG A 350 -6.09 -6.01 2.00
C ARG A 350 -6.51 -4.96 0.98
N ASP A 351 -6.43 -3.69 1.37
CA ASP A 351 -6.46 -2.55 0.47
C ASP A 351 -5.06 -1.94 0.42
N SER A 352 -4.26 -2.41 -0.53
CA SER A 352 -2.86 -1.98 -0.74
C SER A 352 -2.72 -0.47 -0.96
N PRO A 353 -3.56 0.19 -1.79
CA PRO A 353 -3.60 1.66 -1.87
C PRO A 353 -3.86 2.36 -0.55
N ALA A 354 -4.80 1.86 0.26
CA ALA A 354 -5.22 2.51 1.50
C ALA A 354 -4.41 2.09 2.74
N GLY A 355 -3.51 1.11 2.60
CA GLY A 355 -2.66 0.58 3.69
C GLY A 355 -3.47 0.00 4.85
N ARG A 356 -4.68 -0.53 4.59
CA ARG A 356 -5.62 -1.00 5.62
C ARG A 356 -6.37 -2.25 5.21
N CYS A 357 -6.95 -2.94 6.18
CA CYS A 357 -7.88 -4.03 5.96
C CYS A 357 -9.29 -3.48 5.75
N THR A 358 -9.94 -3.88 4.67
CA THR A 358 -11.30 -3.47 4.32
C THR A 358 -12.25 -4.65 4.45
N PRO A 359 -13.49 -4.47 4.94
CA PRO A 359 -14.44 -5.56 5.07
C PRO A 359 -14.80 -6.14 3.70
N CYS A 360 -15.17 -7.43 3.68
CA CYS A 360 -15.70 -8.06 2.48
C CYS A 360 -16.92 -7.29 1.95
N THR A 361 -17.03 -7.20 0.62
CA THR A 361 -18.06 -6.38 -0.06
C THR A 361 -19.46 -6.94 0.19
N ASP A 362 -19.62 -8.27 0.15
CA ASP A 362 -20.87 -8.92 0.52
C ASP A 362 -20.93 -9.10 2.05
N PRO A 363 -21.89 -8.47 2.76
CA PRO A 363 -22.03 -8.61 4.21
C PRO A 363 -22.37 -10.03 4.67
N LYS A 364 -22.89 -10.89 3.77
CA LYS A 364 -23.18 -12.32 4.04
C LYS A 364 -21.94 -13.20 3.90
N CYS A 365 -20.83 -12.65 3.40
CA CYS A 365 -19.57 -13.34 3.24
C CYS A 365 -18.81 -13.47 4.57
N ALA A 366 -18.39 -14.69 4.92
CA ALA A 366 -17.53 -14.94 6.07
C ALA A 366 -16.06 -14.70 5.75
N GLN A 367 -15.64 -15.10 4.56
CA GLN A 367 -14.26 -15.03 4.12
C GLN A 367 -14.24 -14.64 2.65
N CYS A 368 -13.64 -13.49 2.35
CA CYS A 368 -13.32 -13.06 1.00
C CYS A 368 -11.83 -13.30 0.71
N ALA A 369 -11.46 -13.22 -0.57
CA ALA A 369 -10.08 -13.35 -1.00
C ALA A 369 -9.20 -12.26 -0.36
N SER A 370 -8.01 -12.61 0.10
CA SER A 370 -7.18 -11.67 0.88
C SER A 370 -6.71 -10.44 0.10
N GLU A 371 -6.73 -10.49 -1.23
CA GLU A 371 -6.33 -9.40 -2.15
C GLU A 371 -7.53 -8.70 -2.82
N ASP A 372 -8.76 -9.21 -2.64
CA ASP A 372 -9.95 -8.60 -3.24
C ASP A 372 -11.20 -8.79 -2.34
N PRO A 373 -11.70 -7.72 -1.70
CA PRO A 373 -12.90 -7.81 -0.87
C PRO A 373 -14.16 -8.17 -1.66
N GLY A 374 -14.14 -8.11 -2.99
CA GLY A 374 -15.26 -8.43 -3.87
C GLY A 374 -15.44 -9.92 -4.18
N ILE A 375 -14.46 -10.76 -3.85
CA ILE A 375 -14.52 -12.20 -4.16
C ILE A 375 -14.82 -12.97 -2.88
N CYS A 376 -16.06 -13.38 -2.66
CA CYS A 376 -16.40 -14.23 -1.52
C CYS A 376 -15.96 -15.68 -1.75
N LEU A 377 -15.29 -16.26 -0.75
CA LEU A 377 -14.83 -17.64 -0.73
C LEU A 377 -15.73 -18.55 0.11
N ALA A 378 -16.36 -18.02 1.15
CA ALA A 378 -17.26 -18.76 2.03
C ALA A 378 -18.33 -17.86 2.66
N CYS A 379 -19.55 -18.38 2.79
CA CYS A 379 -20.69 -17.68 3.38
C CYS A 379 -20.75 -17.85 4.91
N LYS A 380 -21.30 -16.85 5.62
CA LYS A 380 -21.44 -16.84 7.10
C LYS A 380 -22.35 -17.91 7.67
N SER A 381 -23.35 -18.34 6.91
CA SER A 381 -24.34 -19.32 7.36
C SER A 381 -24.59 -20.34 6.28
N SER A 382 -24.90 -21.58 6.69
CA SER A 382 -25.35 -22.65 5.81
C SER A 382 -26.70 -22.35 5.13
N ALA A 383 -27.41 -21.31 5.56
CA ALA A 383 -28.61 -20.79 4.90
C ALA A 383 -28.32 -20.02 3.59
N PHE A 384 -27.04 -19.78 3.28
CA PHE A 384 -26.61 -19.13 2.04
C PHE A 384 -25.79 -20.09 1.19
N ASN A 385 -25.93 -19.94 -0.12
CA ASN A 385 -25.23 -20.69 -1.14
C ASN A 385 -24.33 -19.74 -1.93
N LEU A 386 -23.07 -20.15 -2.10
CA LEU A 386 -22.09 -19.41 -2.88
C LEU A 386 -22.41 -19.53 -4.37
N HIS A 387 -22.61 -18.40 -5.02
CA HIS A 387 -22.86 -18.29 -6.46
C HIS A 387 -22.26 -17.00 -7.01
N ASP A 388 -21.49 -17.09 -8.09
CA ASP A 388 -20.70 -15.99 -8.66
C ASP A 388 -20.08 -15.04 -7.62
N ASN A 389 -19.40 -15.61 -6.62
CA ASN A 389 -18.70 -14.91 -5.52
C ASN A 389 -19.59 -14.12 -4.55
N ASN A 390 -20.89 -14.37 -4.57
CA ASN A 390 -21.85 -13.78 -3.66
C ASN A 390 -22.60 -14.89 -2.92
N CYS A 391 -23.10 -14.54 -1.73
CA CYS A 391 -23.86 -15.45 -0.90
C CYS A 391 -25.36 -15.21 -1.12
N LEU A 392 -26.04 -16.15 -1.77
CA LEU A 392 -27.47 -16.07 -2.10
C LEU A 392 -28.29 -17.02 -1.22
N HIS A 393 -29.54 -16.68 -0.92
CA HIS A 393 -30.42 -17.59 -0.18
C HIS A 393 -30.82 -18.80 -1.03
N THR A 394 -31.16 -18.57 -2.29
CA THR A 394 -31.61 -19.60 -3.23
C THR A 394 -30.73 -19.55 -4.47
N CYS A 395 -30.32 -20.71 -4.97
CA CYS A 395 -29.60 -20.78 -6.23
C CYS A 395 -30.48 -20.30 -7.38
N PRO A 396 -29.93 -19.54 -8.35
CA PRO A 396 -30.70 -19.10 -9.51
C PRO A 396 -31.08 -20.29 -10.40
N ALA A 397 -32.04 -20.08 -11.31
CA ALA A 397 -32.41 -21.08 -12.31
C ALA A 397 -31.17 -21.60 -13.04
N THR A 398 -31.20 -22.87 -13.48
CA THR A 398 -30.09 -23.63 -14.08
C THR A 398 -29.01 -24.12 -13.10
N PHE A 399 -29.18 -23.86 -11.79
CA PHE A 399 -28.31 -24.35 -10.72
C PHE A 399 -29.11 -24.96 -9.58
N PHE A 400 -28.56 -25.98 -8.93
CA PHE A 400 -29.08 -26.59 -7.71
C PHE A 400 -28.13 -26.36 -6.53
N HIS A 401 -28.65 -26.49 -5.31
CA HIS A 401 -27.85 -26.32 -4.10
C HIS A 401 -27.05 -27.60 -3.80
N ASN A 402 -25.75 -27.48 -3.58
CA ASN A 402 -24.91 -28.61 -3.16
C ASN A 402 -23.88 -28.15 -2.12
N LYS A 403 -24.06 -28.58 -0.86
CA LYS A 403 -23.15 -28.28 0.26
C LYS A 403 -22.78 -26.78 0.39
N GLY A 404 -23.77 -25.88 0.25
CA GLY A 404 -23.58 -24.43 0.37
C GLY A 404 -22.98 -23.75 -0.88
N VAL A 405 -22.96 -24.43 -2.02
CA VAL A 405 -22.51 -23.91 -3.31
C VAL A 405 -23.57 -24.19 -4.38
N CYS A 406 -23.79 -23.26 -5.30
CA CYS A 406 -24.69 -23.47 -6.43
C CYS A 406 -23.97 -24.18 -7.59
N MET A 407 -24.41 -25.39 -7.92
CA MET A 407 -23.84 -26.26 -8.96
C MET A 407 -24.78 -26.33 -10.18
N PRO A 408 -24.26 -26.39 -11.42
CA PRO A 408 -25.10 -26.36 -12.63
C PRO A 408 -25.90 -27.65 -12.82
N CYS A 409 -27.10 -27.53 -13.38
CA CYS A 409 -27.95 -28.65 -13.81
C CYS A 409 -27.35 -29.41 -15.01
N VAL A 410 -27.91 -30.59 -15.31
CA VAL A 410 -27.62 -31.35 -16.55
C VAL A 410 -27.96 -30.53 -17.81
N ALA A 411 -27.26 -30.81 -18.91
CA ALA A 411 -27.43 -30.09 -20.17
C ALA A 411 -28.89 -30.17 -20.67
N GLY A 412 -29.44 -29.06 -21.15
CA GLY A 412 -30.84 -28.99 -21.59
C GLY A 412 -31.85 -28.72 -20.46
N CYS A 413 -31.42 -28.81 -19.20
CA CYS A 413 -32.27 -28.57 -18.03
C CYS A 413 -32.25 -27.11 -17.55
N ALA A 414 -33.45 -26.52 -17.39
CA ALA A 414 -33.64 -25.18 -16.84
C ALA A 414 -33.83 -25.17 -15.31
N LEU A 415 -34.46 -26.19 -14.72
CA LEU A 415 -34.58 -26.38 -13.27
C LEU A 415 -34.41 -27.85 -12.88
N CYS A 416 -33.58 -28.09 -11.88
CA CYS A 416 -33.23 -29.41 -11.38
C CYS A 416 -33.17 -29.42 -9.85
N ASP A 417 -33.37 -30.59 -9.25
CA ASP A 417 -33.19 -30.80 -7.80
C ASP A 417 -31.76 -31.26 -7.47
N ASP A 418 -31.13 -31.98 -8.40
CA ASP A 418 -29.73 -32.43 -8.32
C ASP A 418 -29.06 -32.45 -9.72
N GLY A 419 -27.85 -33.00 -9.80
CA GLY A 419 -27.08 -33.03 -11.06
C GLY A 419 -27.64 -33.94 -12.17
N PHE A 420 -28.68 -34.72 -11.89
CA PHE A 420 -29.26 -35.72 -12.78
C PHE A 420 -30.79 -35.62 -12.91
N SER A 421 -31.48 -35.11 -11.89
CA SER A 421 -32.94 -35.04 -11.85
C SER A 421 -33.47 -33.71 -12.38
N CYS A 422 -33.85 -33.64 -13.66
CA CYS A 422 -34.46 -32.45 -14.26
C CYS A 422 -35.99 -32.47 -14.19
N TYR A 423 -36.62 -31.36 -13.80
CA TYR A 423 -38.09 -31.25 -13.82
C TYR A 423 -38.60 -30.10 -14.70
N ARG A 424 -37.71 -29.31 -15.30
CA ARG A 424 -38.07 -28.31 -16.31
C ARG A 424 -36.94 -28.12 -17.32
N CYS A 425 -37.20 -28.34 -18.59
CA CYS A 425 -36.23 -28.16 -19.67
C CYS A 425 -36.16 -26.72 -20.20
N PHE A 426 -35.04 -26.39 -20.86
CA PHE A 426 -34.92 -25.18 -21.66
C PHE A 426 -35.87 -25.21 -22.89
N PRO A 427 -36.16 -24.04 -23.51
CA PRO A 427 -36.84 -24.00 -24.80
C PRO A 427 -36.15 -24.90 -25.84
N SER A 428 -36.93 -25.45 -26.76
CA SER A 428 -36.56 -26.49 -27.74
C SER A 428 -36.36 -27.93 -27.21
N TYR A 429 -36.51 -28.17 -25.91
CA TYR A 429 -36.41 -29.49 -25.29
C TYR A 429 -37.74 -29.92 -24.67
N ARG A 430 -37.97 -31.24 -24.65
CA ARG A 430 -39.10 -31.91 -24.01
C ARG A 430 -38.59 -32.70 -22.81
N LEU A 431 -39.32 -32.64 -21.71
CA LEU A 431 -39.03 -33.45 -20.53
C LEU A 431 -39.56 -34.86 -20.74
N GLU A 432 -38.69 -35.86 -20.59
CA GLU A 432 -39.06 -37.27 -20.55
C GLU A 432 -38.46 -37.91 -19.31
N VAL A 433 -39.33 -38.23 -18.35
CA VAL A 433 -38.95 -38.61 -16.99
C VAL A 433 -38.11 -37.50 -16.35
N ASP A 434 -36.80 -37.68 -16.24
CA ASP A 434 -35.86 -36.77 -15.57
C ASP A 434 -34.81 -36.18 -16.54
N ASP A 435 -34.93 -36.45 -17.84
CA ASP A 435 -33.99 -35.97 -18.87
C ASP A 435 -34.68 -35.13 -19.95
N CYS A 436 -33.90 -34.23 -20.56
CA CYS A 436 -34.37 -33.28 -21.56
C CYS A 436 -33.87 -33.70 -22.95
N TYR A 437 -34.79 -34.10 -23.83
CA TYR A 437 -34.46 -34.45 -25.22
C TYR A 437 -35.01 -33.43 -26.22
N SER A 438 -34.40 -33.34 -27.41
CA SER A 438 -34.88 -32.46 -28.48
C SER A 438 -35.73 -33.22 -29.49
N PRO A 439 -37.01 -32.86 -29.71
CA PRO A 439 -37.90 -33.56 -30.64
C PRO A 439 -37.62 -33.22 -32.12
N CYS A 440 -36.88 -32.15 -32.41
CA CYS A 440 -36.71 -31.61 -33.77
C CYS A 440 -35.42 -32.04 -34.48
N GLY A 441 -34.66 -32.97 -33.88
CA GLY A 441 -33.31 -33.28 -34.33
C GLY A 441 -32.39 -32.06 -34.27
N SER A 442 -31.26 -32.10 -34.97
CA SER A 442 -30.23 -31.05 -34.90
C SER A 442 -30.42 -29.91 -35.91
N ARG A 443 -31.30 -30.05 -36.91
CA ARG A 443 -31.51 -29.08 -38.01
C ARG A 443 -32.68 -28.13 -37.81
N ALA A 444 -33.39 -28.27 -36.70
CA ALA A 444 -34.54 -27.45 -36.35
C ALA A 444 -34.68 -27.32 -34.83
N THR A 445 -35.35 -26.27 -34.38
CA THR A 445 -35.65 -26.02 -32.97
C THR A 445 -37.16 -25.96 -32.76
N TRP A 446 -37.65 -26.46 -31.62
CA TRP A 446 -39.08 -26.40 -31.32
C TRP A 446 -39.47 -25.00 -30.85
N ASP A 447 -40.37 -24.36 -31.59
CA ASP A 447 -40.82 -23.00 -31.30
C ASP A 447 -41.99 -23.03 -30.31
N PHE A 448 -41.71 -22.60 -29.07
CA PHE A 448 -42.69 -22.53 -27.98
C PHE A 448 -43.46 -21.21 -27.94
N ASP A 449 -43.04 -20.21 -28.72
CA ASP A 449 -43.66 -18.88 -28.74
C ASP A 449 -44.91 -18.85 -29.65
N LEU A 450 -45.17 -19.95 -30.39
CA LEU A 450 -46.34 -20.11 -31.25
C LEU A 450 -47.56 -20.70 -30.50
N PRO A 451 -48.79 -20.40 -30.97
CA PRO A 451 -50.01 -21.01 -30.46
C PRO A 451 -49.92 -22.55 -30.51
N PRO A 452 -50.54 -23.30 -29.56
CA PRO A 452 -50.41 -24.76 -29.48
C PRO A 452 -50.71 -25.52 -30.78
N ALA A 453 -51.60 -25.00 -31.63
CA ALA A 453 -51.94 -25.60 -32.92
C ALA A 453 -50.84 -25.42 -34.00
N GLU A 454 -49.93 -24.46 -33.83
CA GLU A 454 -48.87 -24.09 -34.78
C GLU A 454 -47.46 -24.35 -34.22
N GLN A 455 -47.37 -24.85 -32.98
CA GLN A 455 -46.11 -25.28 -32.39
C GLN A 455 -45.51 -26.42 -33.21
N GLY A 456 -44.25 -26.25 -33.59
CA GLY A 456 -43.56 -27.22 -34.40
C GLY A 456 -42.10 -26.87 -34.58
N CYS A 457 -41.41 -27.74 -35.32
CA CYS A 457 -40.00 -27.59 -35.60
C CYS A 457 -39.76 -26.49 -36.63
N ARG A 458 -39.02 -25.44 -36.23
CA ARG A 458 -38.57 -24.38 -37.12
C ARG A 458 -37.13 -24.63 -37.56
N PRO A 459 -36.81 -24.49 -38.86
CA PRO A 459 -35.46 -24.72 -39.35
C PRO A 459 -34.49 -23.72 -38.74
N CYS A 460 -33.23 -24.13 -38.60
CA CYS A 460 -32.15 -23.24 -38.18
C CYS A 460 -31.99 -22.04 -39.13
N HIS A 461 -31.32 -20.99 -38.65
CA HIS A 461 -30.94 -19.82 -39.42
C HIS A 461 -30.21 -20.22 -40.71
N GLU A 462 -30.35 -19.43 -41.77
CA GLU A 462 -29.86 -19.77 -43.12
C GLU A 462 -28.36 -20.09 -43.20
N ASN A 463 -27.55 -19.61 -42.25
CA ASN A 463 -26.11 -19.85 -42.18
C ASN A 463 -25.72 -21.07 -41.34
N CYS A 464 -26.63 -21.60 -40.51
CA CYS A 464 -26.40 -22.81 -39.72
C CYS A 464 -26.77 -24.06 -40.54
N ASP A 465 -25.99 -25.15 -40.41
CA ASP A 465 -26.44 -26.49 -40.84
C ASP A 465 -27.19 -27.20 -39.70
N THR A 466 -26.70 -27.07 -38.47
CA THR A 466 -27.40 -27.52 -37.25
C THR A 466 -27.40 -26.40 -36.19
N CYS A 467 -28.38 -26.39 -35.28
CA CYS A 467 -28.54 -25.40 -34.21
C CYS A 467 -29.04 -26.02 -32.90
N THR A 468 -29.00 -25.26 -31.80
CA THR A 468 -29.47 -25.68 -30.47
C THR A 468 -30.16 -24.54 -29.72
N LEU A 469 -31.20 -24.85 -28.94
CA LEU A 469 -32.03 -23.91 -28.16
C LEU A 469 -32.82 -22.87 -28.98
N TYR A 470 -32.18 -22.21 -29.94
CA TYR A 470 -32.74 -21.19 -30.83
C TYR A 470 -32.23 -21.41 -32.27
N THR A 471 -33.03 -20.98 -33.25
CA THR A 471 -32.71 -21.13 -34.68
C THR A 471 -31.37 -20.49 -35.07
N ASN A 472 -30.96 -19.42 -34.41
CA ASN A 472 -29.73 -18.67 -34.68
C ASN A 472 -28.53 -19.02 -33.78
N ASN A 473 -28.62 -20.11 -33.01
CA ASN A 473 -27.53 -20.59 -32.18
C ASN A 473 -26.94 -21.88 -32.78
N CYS A 474 -26.01 -21.72 -33.73
CA CYS A 474 -25.52 -22.78 -34.59
C CYS A 474 -24.60 -23.77 -33.84
N THR A 475 -24.78 -25.07 -34.07
CA THR A 475 -23.86 -26.15 -33.64
C THR A 475 -22.98 -26.66 -34.77
N SER A 476 -23.34 -26.41 -36.04
CA SER A 476 -22.51 -26.59 -37.25
C SER A 476 -22.90 -25.57 -38.33
N CYS A 477 -21.96 -25.25 -39.23
CA CYS A 477 -22.17 -24.27 -40.29
C CYS A 477 -22.33 -24.93 -41.65
N LYS A 478 -23.07 -24.27 -42.55
CA LYS A 478 -23.15 -24.69 -43.96
C LYS A 478 -21.77 -24.59 -44.63
N SER A 479 -21.62 -25.32 -45.74
CA SER A 479 -20.36 -25.38 -46.50
C SER A 479 -19.85 -23.98 -46.85
N GLY A 480 -18.55 -23.75 -46.64
CA GLY A 480 -17.89 -22.46 -46.91
C GLY A 480 -18.02 -21.40 -45.80
N MET A 481 -18.66 -21.72 -44.66
CA MET A 481 -18.76 -20.82 -43.51
C MET A 481 -17.98 -21.33 -42.29
N TYR A 482 -17.60 -20.41 -41.41
CA TYR A 482 -16.84 -20.67 -40.21
C TYR A 482 -17.69 -20.42 -38.96
N GLN A 483 -17.51 -21.28 -37.95
CA GLN A 483 -18.15 -21.11 -36.64
C GLN A 483 -17.49 -19.98 -35.86
N VAL A 484 -18.27 -18.97 -35.47
CA VAL A 484 -17.80 -17.89 -34.62
C VAL A 484 -18.16 -18.19 -33.18
N MET A 485 -17.13 -18.44 -32.37
CA MET A 485 -17.30 -18.71 -30.95
C MET A 485 -17.61 -17.40 -30.21
N PRO A 486 -18.61 -17.34 -29.34
CA PRO A 486 -18.93 -16.14 -28.58
C PRO A 486 -17.81 -15.79 -27.61
N ARG A 487 -17.67 -14.49 -27.35
CA ARG A 487 -16.72 -13.96 -26.37
C ARG A 487 -17.25 -14.01 -24.93
N GLU A 488 -18.56 -13.83 -24.80
CA GLU A 488 -19.28 -13.85 -23.53
C GLU A 488 -19.95 -15.22 -23.33
N LYS A 489 -19.94 -15.71 -22.10
CA LYS A 489 -20.56 -16.99 -21.75
C LYS A 489 -22.07 -16.87 -21.89
N GLY A 490 -22.68 -17.78 -22.66
CA GLY A 490 -24.13 -17.79 -22.91
C GLY A 490 -24.59 -16.98 -24.13
N ALA A 491 -23.70 -16.23 -24.78
CA ALA A 491 -24.01 -15.65 -26.09
C ALA A 491 -24.09 -16.77 -27.16
N ARG A 492 -24.86 -16.51 -28.22
CA ARG A 492 -25.16 -17.51 -29.25
C ARG A 492 -23.98 -17.70 -30.20
N VAL A 493 -23.69 -18.94 -30.55
CA VAL A 493 -22.73 -19.28 -31.62
C VAL A 493 -23.40 -19.00 -32.96
N TYR A 494 -22.69 -18.36 -33.88
CA TYR A 494 -23.22 -18.07 -35.22
C TYR A 494 -22.19 -18.41 -36.30
N CYS A 495 -22.66 -18.46 -37.54
CA CYS A 495 -21.84 -18.79 -38.70
C CYS A 495 -21.61 -17.56 -39.57
N ALA A 496 -20.37 -17.36 -40.01
CA ALA A 496 -19.98 -16.25 -40.87
C ALA A 496 -19.09 -16.74 -42.02
N ALA A 497 -19.12 -16.02 -43.15
CA ALA A 497 -18.29 -16.34 -44.31
C ALA A 497 -16.78 -16.11 -44.07
N GLN A 498 -16.43 -15.22 -43.13
CA GLN A 498 -15.07 -14.90 -42.72
C GLN A 498 -15.04 -14.64 -41.20
N CYS A 499 -13.89 -14.83 -40.56
CA CYS A 499 -13.76 -14.50 -39.14
C CYS A 499 -13.86 -12.98 -38.94
N PRO A 500 -14.75 -12.51 -38.04
CA PRO A 500 -14.92 -11.09 -37.76
C PRO A 500 -13.70 -10.49 -37.03
N GLU A 501 -13.63 -9.16 -36.96
CA GLU A 501 -12.55 -8.44 -36.28
C GLU A 501 -12.41 -8.90 -34.82
N GLY A 502 -11.16 -9.14 -34.37
CA GLY A 502 -10.84 -9.65 -33.05
C GLY A 502 -10.95 -11.17 -32.91
N PHE A 503 -11.07 -11.90 -34.02
CA PHE A 503 -11.06 -13.37 -34.06
C PHE A 503 -10.00 -13.88 -35.04
N PHE A 504 -9.44 -15.05 -34.76
CA PHE A 504 -8.53 -15.77 -35.65
C PHE A 504 -9.09 -17.15 -35.99
N LEU A 505 -8.73 -17.65 -37.17
CA LEU A 505 -9.11 -18.98 -37.60
C LEU A 505 -8.18 -20.01 -36.96
N ASP A 506 -8.73 -20.92 -36.17
CA ASP A 506 -7.98 -22.03 -35.58
C ASP A 506 -7.77 -23.19 -36.55
N ASN A 507 -6.95 -24.17 -36.15
CA ASN A 507 -6.67 -25.37 -36.95
C ASN A 507 -7.92 -26.22 -37.23
N ASN A 508 -8.99 -26.05 -36.44
CA ASN A 508 -10.27 -26.74 -36.61
C ASN A 508 -11.27 -25.93 -37.46
N ARG A 509 -10.80 -24.88 -38.14
CA ARG A 509 -11.60 -23.94 -38.94
C ARG A 509 -12.71 -23.25 -38.13
N ARG A 510 -12.47 -22.97 -36.85
CA ARG A 510 -13.36 -22.15 -36.00
C ARG A 510 -12.72 -20.80 -35.74
N CYS A 511 -13.54 -19.75 -35.73
CA CYS A 511 -13.12 -18.41 -35.39
C CYS A 511 -13.10 -18.28 -33.86
N GLN A 512 -11.90 -18.27 -33.29
CA GLN A 512 -11.64 -18.11 -31.87
C GLN A 512 -11.34 -16.64 -31.54
N PRO A 513 -11.81 -16.11 -30.41
CA PRO A 513 -11.49 -14.74 -30.03
C PRO A 513 -10.00 -14.60 -29.74
N CYS A 514 -9.40 -13.48 -30.14
CA CYS A 514 -8.06 -13.11 -29.69
C CYS A 514 -8.05 -13.01 -28.15
N ARG A 515 -6.93 -13.43 -27.52
CA ARG A 515 -6.74 -13.31 -26.06
C ARG A 515 -6.90 -11.87 -25.58
N ASP A 516 -6.35 -10.93 -26.34
CA ASP A 516 -6.44 -9.51 -26.02
C ASP A 516 -7.72 -8.88 -26.60
N PRO A 517 -8.62 -8.30 -25.76
CA PRO A 517 -9.81 -7.57 -26.21
C PRO A 517 -9.57 -6.37 -27.10
N ASN A 518 -8.38 -5.80 -27.03
CA ASN A 518 -7.98 -4.64 -27.79
C ASN A 518 -7.22 -5.02 -29.06
N CYS A 519 -7.07 -6.33 -29.35
CA CYS A 519 -6.52 -6.79 -30.61
C CYS A 519 -7.58 -6.76 -31.72
N ALA A 520 -7.25 -6.16 -32.86
CA ALA A 520 -8.09 -6.15 -34.06
C ALA A 520 -7.82 -7.36 -34.95
N THR A 521 -6.55 -7.74 -35.10
CA THR A 521 -6.14 -8.93 -35.87
C THR A 521 -5.08 -9.73 -35.12
N CYS A 522 -5.32 -11.03 -34.94
CA CYS A 522 -4.36 -11.96 -34.36
C CYS A 522 -4.15 -13.17 -35.29
N THR A 523 -2.96 -13.74 -35.26
CA THR A 523 -2.60 -14.96 -36.02
C THR A 523 -2.75 -16.23 -35.19
N SER A 524 -2.72 -16.09 -33.86
CA SER A 524 -2.99 -17.13 -32.90
C SER A 524 -3.67 -16.54 -31.67
N ASN A 525 -4.05 -17.37 -30.70
CA ASN A 525 -4.63 -16.90 -29.45
C ASN A 525 -3.73 -15.87 -28.75
N THR A 526 -2.41 -15.97 -28.87
CA THR A 526 -1.44 -15.10 -28.16
C THR A 526 -0.72 -14.08 -29.03
N ASN A 527 -0.78 -14.20 -30.35
CA ASN A 527 0.01 -13.38 -31.26
C ASN A 527 -0.88 -12.33 -31.94
N CYS A 528 -0.84 -11.11 -31.42
CA CYS A 528 -1.58 -9.98 -31.98
C CYS A 528 -0.71 -9.22 -32.99
N THR A 529 -1.26 -8.97 -34.17
CA THR A 529 -0.55 -8.29 -35.28
C THR A 529 -1.02 -6.86 -35.50
N ALA A 530 -2.29 -6.55 -35.18
CA ALA A 530 -2.79 -5.18 -35.19
C ALA A 530 -3.77 -4.94 -34.05
N CYS A 531 -3.66 -3.77 -33.44
CA CYS A 531 -4.54 -3.33 -32.37
C CYS A 531 -5.72 -2.53 -32.90
N LYS A 532 -6.83 -2.55 -32.14
CA LYS A 532 -7.99 -1.70 -32.36
C LYS A 532 -7.61 -0.22 -32.26
N PHE A 533 -8.45 0.64 -32.83
CA PHE A 533 -8.22 2.08 -32.82
C PHE A 533 -7.90 2.60 -31.40
N GLY A 534 -6.93 3.52 -31.32
CA GLY A 534 -6.45 4.08 -30.05
C GLY A 534 -5.31 3.30 -29.36
N HIS A 535 -5.09 2.03 -29.69
CA HIS A 535 -4.13 1.15 -29.01
C HIS A 535 -2.83 0.96 -29.81
N ALA A 536 -1.74 0.57 -29.13
CA ALA A 536 -0.41 0.33 -29.69
C ALA A 536 0.12 -1.05 -29.30
N LEU A 537 0.80 -1.70 -30.25
CA LEU A 537 1.30 -3.06 -30.14
C LEU A 537 2.66 -3.10 -29.41
N VAL A 538 2.74 -3.92 -28.36
CA VAL A 538 3.99 -4.21 -27.64
C VAL A 538 4.48 -5.60 -28.04
N GLN A 539 5.70 -5.68 -28.56
CA GLN A 539 6.43 -6.93 -28.85
C GLN A 539 5.60 -8.01 -29.60
N GLY A 540 4.63 -7.61 -30.44
CA GLY A 540 3.83 -8.55 -31.24
C GLY A 540 2.82 -9.41 -30.47
N THR A 541 2.46 -9.05 -29.23
CA THR A 541 1.56 -9.90 -28.42
C THR A 541 0.39 -9.16 -27.78
N GLN A 542 0.55 -7.90 -27.38
CA GLN A 542 -0.42 -7.18 -26.56
C GLN A 542 -0.64 -5.74 -27.03
N CYS A 543 -1.86 -5.25 -26.82
CA CYS A 543 -2.35 -3.96 -27.29
C CYS A 543 -2.73 -3.04 -26.13
N PHE A 544 -2.00 -1.94 -25.98
CA PHE A 544 -2.21 -0.99 -24.89
C PHE A 544 -2.69 0.36 -25.40
N ALA A 545 -3.61 0.99 -24.69
CA ALA A 545 -4.02 2.37 -24.98
C ALA A 545 -2.84 3.35 -24.80
N THR A 546 -2.04 3.11 -23.74
CA THR A 546 -0.82 3.85 -23.38
C THR A 546 0.33 2.85 -23.21
N CYS A 547 1.50 3.12 -23.81
CA CYS A 547 2.63 2.20 -23.73
C CYS A 547 3.17 2.04 -22.30
N PRO A 548 3.65 0.84 -21.93
CA PRO A 548 4.20 0.56 -20.60
C PRO A 548 5.53 1.30 -20.34
N GLU A 549 5.94 1.43 -19.07
CA GLU A 549 7.24 2.03 -18.70
C GLU A 549 8.41 1.34 -19.42
N GLY A 550 9.38 2.14 -19.83
CA GLY A 550 10.50 1.73 -20.67
C GLY A 550 10.14 1.70 -22.16
N TYR A 551 8.90 2.05 -22.55
CA TYR A 551 8.46 2.13 -23.94
C TYR A 551 7.72 3.43 -24.24
N TYR A 552 7.80 3.90 -25.48
CA TYR A 552 7.05 5.06 -25.96
C TYR A 552 6.22 4.69 -27.20
N LYS A 553 5.08 5.38 -27.36
CA LYS A 553 4.18 5.16 -28.48
C LYS A 553 4.78 5.80 -29.73
N HIS A 554 5.16 4.96 -30.68
CA HIS A 554 5.54 5.39 -32.02
C HIS A 554 4.55 4.81 -33.04
N SER A 555 3.69 5.67 -33.57
CA SER A 555 2.58 5.27 -34.44
C SER A 555 1.66 4.24 -33.77
N LYS A 556 1.61 2.98 -34.25
CA LYS A 556 0.80 1.89 -33.70
C LYS A 556 1.63 0.86 -32.91
N GLN A 557 2.87 1.19 -32.55
CA GLN A 557 3.78 0.29 -31.83
C GLN A 557 4.36 0.98 -30.59
N CYS A 558 4.74 0.19 -29.59
CA CYS A 558 5.49 0.63 -28.44
C CYS A 558 6.96 0.24 -28.63
N LEU A 559 7.84 1.24 -28.73
CA LEU A 559 9.28 1.06 -28.92
C LEU A 559 10.04 1.35 -27.62
N PRO A 560 11.16 0.66 -27.34
CA PRO A 560 11.88 0.83 -26.09
C PRO A 560 12.54 2.22 -25.97
N CYS A 561 12.61 2.73 -24.73
CA CYS A 561 13.34 3.93 -24.34
C CYS A 561 14.84 3.64 -24.15
N GLY A 562 15.72 4.49 -24.66
CA GLY A 562 17.17 4.39 -24.50
C GLY A 562 17.73 5.20 -23.32
N GLY A 563 18.96 4.91 -22.89
CA GLY A 563 19.76 5.78 -22.02
C GLY A 563 19.41 5.77 -20.52
N GLY A 564 18.80 4.69 -20.00
CA GLY A 564 18.38 4.62 -18.59
C GLY A 564 17.16 5.48 -18.29
N CYS A 565 16.29 5.63 -19.29
CA CYS A 565 15.04 6.38 -19.21
C CYS A 565 13.85 5.46 -18.96
N GLY A 566 13.04 5.77 -17.95
CA GLY A 566 11.85 5.02 -17.56
C GLY A 566 10.60 5.45 -18.33
N THR A 567 10.43 6.75 -18.59
CA THR A 567 9.40 7.25 -19.50
C THR A 567 10.02 8.25 -20.46
N CYS A 568 9.86 8.02 -21.76
CA CYS A 568 10.45 8.87 -22.80
C CYS A 568 9.39 9.34 -23.80
N SER A 569 9.60 10.54 -24.35
CA SER A 569 8.88 11.08 -25.50
C SER A 569 9.46 10.58 -26.83
N THR A 570 10.74 10.19 -26.84
CA THR A 570 11.46 9.66 -28.00
C THR A 570 12.44 8.57 -27.58
N GLY A 571 12.81 7.66 -28.48
CA GLY A 571 13.71 6.53 -28.18
C GLY A 571 15.15 6.89 -27.78
N LEU A 572 15.58 8.14 -27.92
CA LEU A 572 16.91 8.63 -27.54
C LEU A 572 16.84 9.36 -26.19
N GLY A 573 17.87 9.18 -25.35
CA GLY A 573 17.90 9.62 -23.95
C GLY A 573 17.71 11.12 -23.68
N VAL A 574 17.69 11.96 -24.72
CA VAL A 574 17.37 13.41 -24.66
C VAL A 574 15.87 13.66 -24.48
N GLY A 575 15.03 12.73 -24.92
CA GLY A 575 13.58 12.78 -24.79
C GLY A 575 13.06 12.21 -23.46
N CYS A 576 13.90 12.08 -22.44
CA CYS A 576 13.50 11.42 -21.20
C CYS A 576 12.66 12.32 -20.28
N LEU A 577 11.47 11.84 -19.93
CA LEU A 577 10.57 12.47 -19.00
C LEU A 577 10.90 12.06 -17.55
N GLN A 578 11.27 10.79 -17.32
CA GLN A 578 11.64 10.24 -16.01
C GLN A 578 12.76 9.19 -16.10
N CYS A 579 13.79 9.30 -15.25
CA CYS A 579 14.96 8.41 -15.24
C CYS A 579 14.75 7.11 -14.44
N THR A 580 15.37 6.00 -14.85
CA THR A 580 15.39 4.72 -14.09
C THR A 580 16.53 4.66 -13.09
N ALA A 581 16.45 3.76 -12.10
CA ALA A 581 17.64 3.36 -11.35
C ALA A 581 18.63 2.57 -12.24
N SER A 582 19.93 2.78 -12.02
CA SER A 582 21.01 2.02 -12.66
C SER A 582 21.06 0.58 -12.11
N PRO A 583 21.58 -0.42 -12.86
CA PRO A 583 21.75 -1.80 -12.36
C PRO A 583 22.58 -1.93 -11.07
N LEU A 584 23.40 -0.92 -10.77
CA LEU A 584 24.22 -0.82 -9.55
C LEU A 584 23.51 -0.09 -8.39
N SER A 585 22.18 -0.01 -8.41
CA SER A 585 21.36 0.60 -7.36
C SER A 585 21.52 2.12 -7.15
N ILE A 586 22.18 2.82 -8.08
CA ILE A 586 22.29 4.29 -8.06
C ILE A 586 21.11 4.90 -8.85
N PRO A 587 20.22 5.69 -8.24
CA PRO A 587 19.13 6.33 -8.96
C PRO A 587 19.68 7.40 -9.91
N ARG A 588 19.35 7.31 -11.21
CA ARG A 588 19.83 8.28 -12.20
C ARG A 588 19.18 9.64 -11.97
N VAL A 589 19.94 10.68 -12.28
CA VAL A 589 19.54 12.07 -12.11
C VAL A 589 19.25 12.69 -13.47
N LYS A 590 18.12 13.40 -13.57
CA LYS A 590 17.73 14.17 -14.74
C LYS A 590 18.50 15.49 -14.74
N GLU A 591 19.31 15.71 -15.76
CA GLU A 591 20.10 16.94 -15.93
C GLU A 591 19.20 18.06 -16.44
N LEU A 592 18.95 19.08 -15.63
CA LEU A 592 18.22 20.27 -16.07
C LEU A 592 19.13 21.21 -16.87
N HIS A 593 18.51 22.00 -17.74
CA HIS A 593 19.22 23.01 -18.52
C HIS A 593 19.77 24.13 -17.60
N PRO A 594 20.92 24.73 -17.95
CA PRO A 594 21.46 25.88 -17.21
C PRO A 594 20.44 27.00 -17.06
N GLY A 595 20.24 27.47 -15.82
CA GLY A 595 19.30 28.55 -15.50
C GLY A 595 17.82 28.15 -15.54
N SER A 596 17.49 26.89 -15.86
CA SER A 596 16.12 26.37 -15.82
C SER A 596 15.90 25.47 -14.61
N PHE A 597 14.83 25.76 -13.88
CA PHE A 597 14.31 24.90 -12.82
C PHE A 597 12.99 24.24 -13.21
N ASP A 598 12.63 24.31 -14.50
CA ASP A 598 11.47 23.65 -15.06
C ASP A 598 11.78 22.17 -15.27
N VAL A 599 11.04 21.32 -14.58
CA VAL A 599 11.21 19.86 -14.59
C VAL A 599 10.39 19.17 -15.68
N ALA A 600 9.44 19.89 -16.29
CA ALA A 600 8.54 19.38 -17.32
C ALA A 600 9.25 19.01 -18.64
N PRO A 601 10.27 19.74 -19.14
CA PRO A 601 10.93 19.42 -20.39
C PRO A 601 11.62 18.05 -20.35
N PRO A 602 11.70 17.33 -21.48
CA PRO A 602 12.53 16.15 -21.60
C PRO A 602 14.01 16.49 -21.42
N ALA A 603 14.78 15.62 -20.75
CA ALA A 603 16.20 15.84 -20.53
C ALA A 603 16.97 14.53 -20.36
N ARG A 604 18.30 14.61 -20.27
CA ARG A 604 19.17 13.42 -20.18
C ARG A 604 19.24 12.84 -18.78
N CYS A 605 19.38 11.51 -18.68
CA CYS A 605 19.55 10.78 -17.43
C CYS A 605 20.97 10.24 -17.29
N THR A 606 21.66 10.59 -16.21
CA THR A 606 23.02 10.11 -15.90
C THR A 606 23.10 9.51 -14.50
N ALA A 607 24.02 8.56 -14.29
CA ALA A 607 24.32 8.03 -12.96
C ALA A 607 25.30 8.91 -12.17
N ASP A 608 26.05 9.78 -12.86
CA ASP A 608 27.25 10.44 -12.32
C ASP A 608 27.14 11.97 -12.22
N ALA A 609 25.97 12.58 -12.51
CA ALA A 609 25.84 14.04 -12.48
C ALA A 609 26.32 14.64 -11.15
N LEU A 610 25.96 14.04 -10.02
CA LEU A 610 26.31 14.57 -8.69
C LEU A 610 27.76 14.27 -8.27
N THR A 611 28.47 13.39 -8.99
CA THR A 611 29.89 13.12 -8.75
C THR A 611 30.80 13.89 -9.71
N GLN A 612 30.23 14.49 -10.76
CA GLN A 612 30.95 15.38 -11.66
C GLN A 612 31.05 16.81 -11.08
N PRO A 613 32.23 17.44 -11.11
CA PRO A 613 32.38 18.82 -10.68
C PRO A 613 31.52 19.76 -11.55
N GLY A 614 30.87 20.75 -10.92
CA GLY A 614 30.02 21.72 -11.60
C GLY A 614 28.54 21.34 -11.67
N TRP A 615 28.09 20.34 -10.91
CA TRP A 615 26.68 19.95 -10.81
C TRP A 615 26.22 19.87 -9.35
N GLY A 616 24.93 20.16 -9.15
CA GLY A 616 24.32 20.20 -7.84
C GLY A 616 22.92 19.61 -7.81
N LEU A 617 22.50 19.13 -6.65
CA LEU A 617 21.16 18.60 -6.47
C LEU A 617 20.15 19.76 -6.43
N PHE A 618 19.18 19.74 -7.35
CA PHE A 618 18.08 20.70 -7.35
C PHE A 618 16.93 20.25 -6.48
N TYR A 619 16.36 19.08 -6.80
CA TYR A 619 15.15 18.62 -6.15
C TYR A 619 15.02 17.10 -6.26
N GLN A 620 14.50 16.48 -5.19
CA GLN A 620 14.28 15.05 -5.11
C GLN A 620 12.86 14.76 -4.63
N THR A 621 12.14 13.95 -5.39
CA THR A 621 10.90 13.29 -4.96
C THR A 621 11.12 11.78 -4.87
N GLN A 622 10.11 11.04 -4.43
CA GLN A 622 10.13 9.57 -4.44
C GLN A 622 10.26 8.97 -5.85
N LYS A 623 9.91 9.73 -6.91
CA LYS A 623 9.87 9.25 -8.30
C LYS A 623 10.88 9.91 -9.24
N ALA A 624 11.45 11.05 -8.87
CA ALA A 624 12.34 11.80 -9.75
C ALA A 624 13.47 12.52 -8.99
N ARG A 625 14.66 12.57 -9.61
CA ARG A 625 15.82 13.32 -9.15
C ARG A 625 16.23 14.30 -10.24
N TYR A 626 16.50 15.54 -9.85
CA TYR A 626 16.90 16.60 -10.76
C TYR A 626 18.22 17.20 -10.30
N ALA A 627 19.18 17.32 -11.21
CA ALA A 627 20.42 18.06 -11.01
C ALA A 627 20.38 19.33 -11.84
N VAL A 628 20.96 20.39 -11.30
CA VAL A 628 21.19 21.65 -12.00
C VAL A 628 22.69 21.87 -12.12
N PRO A 629 23.15 22.54 -13.19
CA PRO A 629 24.53 22.96 -13.27
C PRO A 629 24.80 24.04 -12.23
N CYS A 630 25.98 23.97 -11.63
CA CYS A 630 26.45 24.94 -10.66
C CYS A 630 26.91 26.25 -11.31
N PRO A 631 26.95 27.34 -10.53
CA PRO A 631 27.56 28.59 -10.96
C PRO A 631 29.01 28.38 -11.42
N ALA A 632 29.53 29.27 -12.27
CA ALA A 632 30.90 29.18 -12.76
C ALA A 632 31.91 29.07 -11.60
N HIS A 633 32.91 28.20 -11.77
CA HIS A 633 33.97 27.93 -10.78
C HIS A 633 33.48 27.34 -9.45
N CYS A 634 32.19 26.97 -9.35
CA CYS A 634 31.65 26.22 -8.23
C CYS A 634 31.79 24.71 -8.51
N LEU A 635 32.50 23.99 -7.63
CA LEU A 635 32.73 22.55 -7.74
C LEU A 635 31.47 21.74 -7.40
N SER A 636 30.69 22.18 -6.42
CA SER A 636 29.44 21.55 -6.01
C SER A 636 28.48 22.58 -5.41
N CYS A 637 27.18 22.40 -5.67
CA CYS A 637 26.13 23.32 -5.25
C CYS A 637 24.84 22.59 -4.86
N PHE A 638 23.92 23.29 -4.22
CA PHE A 638 22.56 22.81 -3.94
C PHE A 638 21.56 23.95 -4.13
N VAL A 639 20.28 23.63 -4.24
CA VAL A 639 19.22 24.65 -4.39
C VAL A 639 18.51 24.89 -3.06
N ARG A 640 18.53 26.13 -2.59
CA ARG A 640 17.71 26.61 -1.48
C ARG A 640 16.28 26.87 -1.93
N HIS A 641 15.32 26.65 -1.04
CA HIS A 641 13.89 26.85 -1.27
C HIS A 641 13.39 26.20 -2.58
N PRO A 642 13.65 24.91 -2.82
CA PRO A 642 13.33 24.27 -4.10
C PRO A 642 11.82 24.28 -4.42
N HIS A 643 10.98 24.47 -3.42
CA HIS A 643 9.52 24.53 -3.54
C HIS A 643 8.95 25.94 -3.76
N ASP A 644 9.73 26.99 -3.53
CA ASP A 644 9.28 28.38 -3.65
C ASP A 644 9.97 29.04 -4.85
N PRO A 645 9.26 29.25 -5.98
CA PRO A 645 9.85 29.88 -7.17
C PRO A 645 10.41 31.28 -6.92
N ALA A 646 9.89 32.01 -5.92
CA ALA A 646 10.29 33.39 -5.64
C ALA A 646 11.59 33.48 -4.81
N GLN A 647 11.94 32.42 -4.06
CA GLN A 647 13.10 32.37 -3.17
C GLN A 647 14.17 31.36 -3.62
N ARG A 648 13.90 30.63 -4.71
CA ARG A 648 14.75 29.57 -5.23
C ARG A 648 16.10 30.12 -5.69
N THR A 649 17.17 29.66 -5.07
CA THR A 649 18.54 30.10 -5.38
C THR A 649 19.53 28.93 -5.32
N VAL A 650 20.54 28.94 -6.20
CA VAL A 650 21.60 27.93 -6.21
C VAL A 650 22.73 28.43 -5.33
N GLN A 651 23.07 27.67 -4.28
CA GLN A 651 24.10 28.02 -3.33
C GLN A 651 25.33 27.14 -3.55
N CYS A 652 26.49 27.77 -3.69
CA CYS A 652 27.74 27.07 -3.87
C CYS A 652 28.29 26.56 -2.54
N VAL A 653 28.78 25.32 -2.53
CA VAL A 653 29.38 24.67 -1.36
C VAL A 653 30.90 24.81 -1.38
N ALA A 654 31.51 24.66 -2.55
CA ALA A 654 32.96 24.68 -2.71
C ALA A 654 33.37 25.32 -4.04
N CYS A 655 34.41 26.15 -4.01
CA CYS A 655 34.99 26.79 -5.19
C CYS A 655 36.21 26.04 -5.72
N ALA A 656 36.47 26.16 -7.01
CA ALA A 656 37.68 25.65 -7.65
C ALA A 656 38.93 26.38 -7.11
N PRO A 657 40.13 25.75 -7.19
CA PRO A 657 41.37 26.39 -6.76
C PRO A 657 41.58 27.77 -7.41
N GLY A 658 41.99 28.77 -6.62
CA GLY A 658 42.15 30.16 -7.08
C GLY A 658 40.89 31.03 -6.99
N HIS A 659 39.78 30.47 -6.46
CA HIS A 659 38.53 31.18 -6.22
C HIS A 659 38.09 31.04 -4.76
N THR A 660 37.47 32.08 -4.21
CA THR A 660 36.93 32.10 -2.84
C THR A 660 35.41 32.23 -2.87
N LEU A 661 34.72 31.57 -1.93
CA LEU A 661 33.27 31.66 -1.81
C LEU A 661 32.84 33.09 -1.46
N SER A 662 31.91 33.65 -2.22
CA SER A 662 31.35 34.98 -1.95
C SER A 662 30.58 35.00 -0.62
N ALA A 663 30.44 36.18 0.00
CA ALA A 663 29.80 36.32 1.30
C ALA A 663 28.32 35.86 1.34
N ASP A 664 27.62 35.95 0.20
CA ASP A 664 26.26 35.44 0.00
C ASP A 664 26.22 33.93 -0.35
N GLY A 665 27.38 33.33 -0.63
CA GLY A 665 27.52 31.92 -1.01
C GLY A 665 26.97 31.59 -2.40
N LEU A 666 26.72 32.59 -3.24
CA LEU A 666 26.10 32.40 -4.56
C LEU A 666 27.13 32.27 -5.70
N ALA A 667 28.37 32.74 -5.50
CA ALA A 667 29.40 32.77 -6.53
C ALA A 667 30.80 32.42 -5.99
N CYS A 668 31.69 32.12 -6.92
CA CYS A 668 33.10 31.85 -6.67
C CYS A 668 33.98 32.88 -7.41
N PRO A 669 34.08 34.12 -6.92
CA PRO A 669 34.99 35.11 -7.49
C PRO A 669 36.47 34.70 -7.34
N PRO A 670 37.37 35.25 -8.16
CA PRO A 670 38.82 35.04 -8.02
C PRO A 670 39.29 35.46 -6.62
N SER A 671 40.18 34.68 -6.01
CA SER A 671 40.75 35.03 -4.71
C SER A 671 41.52 36.35 -4.79
N PRO A 672 41.38 37.27 -3.82
CA PRO A 672 42.18 38.49 -3.80
C PRO A 672 43.66 38.13 -3.73
N SER A 673 44.43 38.57 -4.71
CA SER A 673 45.89 38.41 -4.70
C SER A 673 46.44 39.15 -3.49
N SER A 674 47.13 38.44 -2.61
CA SER A 674 47.96 39.06 -1.58
C SER A 674 49.06 39.86 -2.27
N THR A 675 48.85 41.16 -2.45
CA THR A 675 49.97 42.09 -2.62
C THR A 675 50.73 42.14 -1.29
N PRO A 676 52.05 41.96 -1.26
CA PRO A 676 52.82 42.23 -0.06
C PRO A 676 52.77 43.73 0.20
N ASP A 677 52.30 44.13 1.39
CA ASP A 677 52.41 45.51 1.88
C ASP A 677 53.89 45.91 1.99
N GLU A 678 54.22 47.09 1.45
CA GLU A 678 55.53 47.76 1.53
C GLU A 678 55.52 48.85 2.61
#